data_AF-A0A0W0VW37-F1
#
_entry.id   AF-A0A0W0VW37-F1
#
_cell.length_a   1.000
_cell.length_b   1.000
_cell.length_c   1.000
_cell.angle_alpha   90.00
_cell.angle_beta   90.00
_cell.angle_gamma   90.00
#
_symmetry.space_group_name_H-M   'P 1'
#
loop_
_entity.id
_entity.type
_entity.pdbx_description
1 polymer ?
#
loop_
_entity_poly.entity_id
_entity_poly.type
_entity_poly.pdbx_seq_one_letter_code
_entity_poly.pdbx_strand_id
1 'polypeptide(L)'
;MIKYLFDLVSESKQSASDEMHDWLMEPGGALAAASGSIVLITFSMLANHFSDDDPNAFKRYIAILWPYCRDTMKGLKNAYKGVRSTLQVVELLNGQNLSFLFVPVGVLLGGLSVLNRIWYRRMLTERKSMMKENAKLLEEIQNSRDITLENIDNYLKRIKKQTERQKRLGLLSATYGGIVDGLYLYVGVLGLCSLSPPALIAMSVFSFLYVTISIATRAYEEYDFQRKLRIAQAKIELAHSGKKIELMIEALQRTHSAVARDSQNSELLAQQLKIIAEFEKVVELFEEKRENYRSITTLSYTSAVLAGAKRGLYAYSALASLVFAVGTILVLASVPFPPALLISCISLGLVFLMAFIAHSVIHTFQHHRKQQKELEAENLSTDKKKLSHIQWLYNKCKKDVAELEPDQLELVRIAILDRMVIDPTPQFFFEEWFEVVRSFFSGVGKGSKAVGLMMNSLEEPDDKGHYHESIIMMGFIALSAFIHTLVFALRAYARMGRDPLEKVFITNKPKELALACDSTPSSIDSEDWFSRDDDYRGCGSSGPLIGESSSIDGVQKDTAMNPLQSCVIEPEQITPRLPVGEPPQGAQFSVLESEQTPKPSTESEPSVQAKTEKDSPKGQKPNSFSFVHSLYHVFAGSKQSSRPAPSSQRLPSQLVTEFGSSQMKSTIVGST
;
A
#
# COMPACT_ATOMS: atom_id res chain seq x y z
N MET A 1 -9.04 8.64 18.95
CA MET A 1 -7.76 8.77 19.66
C MET A 1 -7.99 9.28 21.06
N ILE A 2 -8.70 10.41 21.24
CA ILE A 2 -9.11 10.94 22.56
C ILE A 2 -9.67 9.83 23.47
N LYS A 3 -10.76 9.14 23.07
CA LYS A 3 -11.31 8.01 23.87
C LYS A 3 -10.30 6.92 24.26
N TYR A 4 -9.25 6.66 23.48
CA TYR A 4 -8.21 5.69 23.85
C TYR A 4 -7.27 6.21 24.96
N LEU A 5 -7.14 7.53 25.10
CA LEU A 5 -6.45 8.15 26.24
C LEU A 5 -7.31 8.10 27.51
N PHE A 6 -8.64 8.24 27.39
CA PHE A 6 -9.56 8.00 28.50
C PHE A 6 -9.62 6.51 28.88
N ASP A 7 -9.79 5.59 27.92
CA ASP A 7 -9.64 4.13 28.09
C ASP A 7 -8.27 3.73 28.70
N LEU A 8 -7.29 4.66 28.82
CA LEU A 8 -5.97 4.49 29.42
C LEU A 8 -5.79 5.12 30.82
N VAL A 9 -6.60 6.12 31.15
CA VAL A 9 -6.39 7.00 32.33
C VAL A 9 -7.55 6.91 33.32
N SER A 10 -8.77 6.66 32.85
CA SER A 10 -9.97 6.52 33.69
C SER A 10 -9.82 5.38 34.70
N GLU A 11 -10.01 5.69 35.99
CA GLU A 11 -10.14 4.65 37.01
C GLU A 11 -11.47 3.90 36.83
N SER A 12 -11.51 2.61 37.18
CA SER A 12 -12.63 1.68 36.94
C SER A 12 -14.01 2.00 37.58
N LYS A 13 -14.22 3.22 38.11
CA LYS A 13 -15.43 3.66 38.82
C LYS A 13 -16.41 4.43 37.93
N GLN A 14 -15.94 5.07 36.86
CA GLN A 14 -16.78 5.80 35.90
C GLN A 14 -16.54 5.28 34.47
N SER A 15 -17.45 5.61 33.56
CA SER A 15 -17.29 5.30 32.15
C SER A 15 -16.30 6.28 31.52
N ALA A 16 -15.26 5.73 30.87
CA ALA A 16 -14.31 6.48 30.04
C ALA A 16 -14.95 7.17 28.81
N SER A 17 -16.26 7.01 28.58
CA SER A 17 -17.02 7.85 27.65
C SER A 17 -17.52 9.13 28.32
N ASP A 18 -17.90 9.04 29.59
CA ASP A 18 -18.61 10.05 30.34
C ASP A 18 -17.58 11.05 30.89
N GLU A 19 -16.45 10.56 31.42
CA GLU A 19 -15.27 11.40 31.71
C GLU A 19 -14.75 12.14 30.47
N MET A 20 -14.86 11.53 29.28
CA MET A 20 -14.50 12.18 28.02
C MET A 20 -15.53 13.23 27.61
N HIS A 21 -16.82 13.00 27.86
CA HIS A 21 -17.89 13.99 27.66
C HIS A 21 -17.65 15.20 28.58
N ASP A 22 -17.48 14.98 29.88
CA ASP A 22 -17.25 16.03 30.88
C ASP A 22 -16.04 16.90 30.50
N TRP A 23 -14.92 16.27 30.15
CA TRP A 23 -13.72 16.98 29.68
C TRP A 23 -13.95 17.73 28.37
N LEU A 24 -14.77 17.22 27.44
CA LEU A 24 -15.16 17.94 26.22
C LEU A 24 -16.13 19.10 26.49
N MET A 25 -16.85 19.10 27.62
CA MET A 25 -17.66 20.25 28.07
C MET A 25 -16.81 21.33 28.77
N GLU A 26 -15.69 20.95 29.40
CA GLU A 26 -14.76 21.94 29.95
C GLU A 26 -14.16 22.83 28.85
N PRO A 27 -14.08 24.17 29.04
CA PRO A 27 -13.49 25.07 28.05
C PRO A 27 -12.04 24.70 27.65
N GLY A 28 -11.28 24.08 28.56
CA GLY A 28 -9.93 23.58 28.29
C GLY A 28 -9.90 22.38 27.35
N GLY A 29 -10.75 21.36 27.59
CA GLY A 29 -10.81 20.17 26.76
C GLY A 29 -11.48 20.42 25.42
N ALA A 30 -12.54 21.25 25.37
CA ALA A 30 -13.13 21.75 24.14
C ALA A 30 -12.08 22.46 23.25
N LEU A 31 -11.29 23.37 23.82
CA LEU A 31 -10.23 24.08 23.10
C LEU A 31 -9.11 23.13 22.64
N ALA A 32 -8.71 22.17 23.46
CA ALA A 32 -7.70 21.17 23.12
C ALA A 32 -8.17 20.24 21.98
N ALA A 33 -9.42 19.76 22.02
CA ALA A 33 -10.01 18.92 21.00
C ALA A 33 -10.20 19.67 19.67
N ALA A 34 -10.68 20.92 19.71
CA ALA A 34 -10.86 21.76 18.53
C ALA A 34 -9.51 22.12 17.87
N SER A 35 -8.56 22.63 18.65
CA SER A 35 -7.23 23.01 18.14
C SER A 35 -6.45 21.81 17.60
N GLY A 36 -6.45 20.68 18.32
CA GLY A 36 -5.85 19.43 17.85
C GLY A 36 -6.47 18.91 16.55
N SER A 37 -7.80 19.01 16.42
CA SER A 37 -8.51 18.63 15.20
C SER A 37 -8.18 19.55 14.01
N ILE A 38 -8.17 20.87 14.22
CA ILE A 38 -7.80 21.86 13.18
C ILE A 38 -6.34 21.62 12.74
N VAL A 39 -5.40 21.44 13.67
CA VAL A 39 -3.99 21.16 13.35
C VAL A 39 -3.86 19.88 12.53
N LEU A 40 -4.53 18.79 12.91
CA LEU A 40 -4.49 17.53 12.16
C LEU A 40 -5.14 17.63 10.76
N ILE A 41 -6.24 18.38 10.63
CA ILE A 41 -6.92 18.61 9.34
C ILE A 41 -6.03 19.46 8.42
N THR A 42 -5.50 20.58 8.90
CA THR A 42 -4.61 21.47 8.14
C THR A 42 -3.31 20.76 7.75
N PHE A 43 -2.67 20.05 8.69
CA PHE A 43 -1.45 19.28 8.41
C PHE A 43 -1.70 18.17 7.39
N SER A 44 -2.84 17.45 7.51
CA SER A 44 -3.30 16.50 6.49
C SER A 44 -3.50 17.18 5.13
N MET A 45 -4.21 18.30 5.06
CA MET A 45 -4.50 19.02 3.82
C MET A 45 -3.20 19.42 3.11
N LEU A 46 -2.30 20.12 3.81
CA LEU A 46 -1.00 20.53 3.31
C LEU A 46 -0.18 19.33 2.81
N ALA A 47 -0.17 18.22 3.55
CA ALA A 47 0.57 17.01 3.17
C ALA A 47 -0.08 16.15 2.07
N ASN A 48 -1.32 16.43 1.65
CA ASN A 48 -1.88 15.87 0.40
C ASN A 48 -1.70 16.83 -0.79
N HIS A 49 -1.27 18.07 -0.56
CA HIS A 49 -1.06 19.10 -1.58
C HIS A 49 0.42 19.26 -1.98
N PHE A 50 1.35 19.17 -1.02
CA PHE A 50 2.79 19.21 -1.26
C PHE A 50 3.33 17.88 -1.83
N SER A 51 4.46 17.95 -2.53
CA SER A 51 5.16 16.80 -3.11
C SER A 51 6.27 16.28 -2.19
N ASP A 52 6.52 14.97 -2.23
CA ASP A 52 7.72 14.34 -1.64
C ASP A 52 9.01 14.84 -2.30
N ASP A 53 8.92 15.29 -3.56
CA ASP A 53 10.03 15.78 -4.38
C ASP A 53 10.09 17.34 -4.42
N ASP A 54 9.38 18.05 -3.53
CA ASP A 54 9.35 19.54 -3.47
C ASP A 54 10.72 20.13 -3.06
N PRO A 55 11.23 21.21 -3.71
CA PRO A 55 12.49 21.84 -3.35
C PRO A 55 12.49 22.49 -1.96
N ASN A 56 11.34 22.95 -1.47
CA ASN A 56 11.22 23.55 -0.15
C ASN A 56 11.23 22.46 0.93
N ALA A 57 12.27 22.45 1.76
CA ALA A 57 12.49 21.43 2.78
C ALA A 57 11.33 21.30 3.80
N PHE A 58 10.60 22.38 4.11
CA PHE A 58 9.45 22.34 5.03
C PHE A 58 8.21 21.72 4.37
N LYS A 59 7.91 22.08 3.12
CA LYS A 59 6.84 21.42 2.34
C LYS A 59 7.10 19.92 2.19
N ARG A 60 8.33 19.56 1.80
CA ARG A 60 8.79 18.18 1.67
C ARG A 60 8.73 17.41 2.99
N TYR A 61 9.13 18.04 4.11
CA TYR A 61 9.01 17.45 5.44
C TYR A 61 7.55 17.13 5.81
N ILE A 62 6.61 18.04 5.53
CA ILE A 62 5.18 17.83 5.77
C ILE A 62 4.63 16.67 4.92
N ALA A 63 4.94 16.64 3.62
CA ALA A 63 4.55 15.57 2.70
C ALA A 63 5.06 14.20 3.16
N ILE A 64 6.35 14.10 3.51
CA ILE A 64 7.00 12.86 3.97
C ILE A 64 6.45 12.41 5.33
N LEU A 65 6.24 13.32 6.29
CA LEU A 65 5.90 12.97 7.68
C LEU A 65 4.44 12.49 7.84
N TRP A 66 3.48 13.12 7.18
CA TRP A 66 2.05 12.81 7.38
C TRP A 66 1.68 11.34 7.13
N PRO A 67 2.18 10.65 6.08
CA PRO A 67 1.97 9.21 5.91
C PRO A 67 2.45 8.35 7.09
N TYR A 68 3.52 8.74 7.81
CA TYR A 68 3.92 8.07 9.04
C TYR A 68 2.94 8.37 10.18
N CYS A 69 2.63 9.63 10.46
CA CYS A 69 1.69 10.01 11.53
C CYS A 69 0.32 9.33 11.37
N ARG A 70 -0.23 9.33 10.14
CA ARG A 70 -1.48 8.66 9.80
C ARG A 70 -1.41 7.14 10.01
N ASP A 71 -0.33 6.50 9.59
CA ASP A 71 -0.20 5.05 9.70
C ASP A 71 0.09 4.60 11.15
N THR A 72 0.81 5.41 11.92
CA THR A 72 0.96 5.32 13.38
C THR A 72 -0.40 5.36 14.08
N MET A 73 -1.23 6.38 13.79
CA MET A 73 -2.59 6.47 14.34
C MET A 73 -3.48 5.29 13.90
N LYS A 74 -3.38 4.83 12.63
CA LYS A 74 -4.08 3.62 12.18
C LYS A 74 -3.62 2.39 12.97
N GLY A 75 -2.32 2.23 13.18
CA GLY A 75 -1.72 1.08 13.88
C GLY A 75 -2.19 0.96 15.31
N LEU A 76 -2.01 2.02 16.10
CA LEU A 76 -2.43 2.06 17.50
C LEU A 76 -3.93 1.79 17.65
N LYS A 77 -4.78 2.45 16.83
CA LYS A 77 -6.24 2.27 16.82
C LYS A 77 -6.66 0.85 16.41
N ASN A 78 -6.03 0.27 15.38
CA ASN A 78 -6.35 -1.08 14.91
C ASN A 78 -5.91 -2.14 15.94
N ALA A 79 -4.69 -2.01 16.49
CA ALA A 79 -4.18 -2.91 17.53
C ALA A 79 -5.06 -2.90 18.78
N TYR A 80 -5.35 -1.73 19.35
CA TYR A 80 -6.21 -1.63 20.54
C TYR A 80 -7.59 -2.26 20.31
N LYS A 81 -8.25 -1.95 19.19
CA LYS A 81 -9.57 -2.53 18.88
C LYS A 81 -9.51 -4.04 18.61
N GLY A 82 -8.48 -4.52 17.89
CA GLY A 82 -8.28 -5.95 17.67
C GLY A 82 -8.07 -6.71 18.99
N VAL A 83 -7.24 -6.17 19.89
CA VAL A 83 -7.01 -6.72 21.24
C VAL A 83 -8.30 -6.73 22.05
N ARG A 84 -9.00 -5.59 22.16
CA ARG A 84 -10.26 -5.46 22.92
C ARG A 84 -11.31 -6.46 22.42
N SER A 85 -11.58 -6.51 21.11
CA SER A 85 -12.56 -7.45 20.55
C SER A 85 -12.13 -8.92 20.68
N THR A 86 -10.83 -9.23 20.62
CA THR A 86 -10.35 -10.61 20.85
C THR A 86 -10.52 -11.03 22.30
N LEU A 87 -10.13 -10.18 23.26
CA LEU A 87 -10.28 -10.47 24.69
C LEU A 87 -11.76 -10.53 25.10
N GLN A 88 -12.63 -9.70 24.52
CA GLN A 88 -14.09 -9.79 24.70
C GLN A 88 -14.66 -11.14 24.21
N VAL A 89 -14.19 -11.66 23.07
CA VAL A 89 -14.62 -12.99 22.59
C VAL A 89 -14.09 -14.11 23.50
N VAL A 90 -12.86 -14.00 24.02
CA VAL A 90 -12.33 -14.97 25.00
C VAL A 90 -13.09 -14.93 26.33
N GLU A 91 -13.44 -13.73 26.82
CA GLU A 91 -14.26 -13.53 28.02
C GLU A 91 -15.65 -14.17 27.87
N LEU A 92 -16.31 -13.97 26.71
CA LEU A 92 -17.60 -14.61 26.39
C LEU A 92 -17.52 -16.14 26.24
N LEU A 93 -16.38 -16.70 25.83
CA LEU A 93 -16.19 -18.14 25.66
C LEU A 93 -15.73 -18.86 26.94
N ASN A 94 -14.99 -18.18 27.83
CA ASN A 94 -14.38 -18.78 29.02
C ASN A 94 -15.04 -18.35 30.34
N GLY A 95 -15.97 -17.38 30.31
CA GLY A 95 -16.67 -16.87 31.50
C GLY A 95 -15.78 -16.06 32.47
N GLN A 96 -14.53 -15.80 32.10
CA GLN A 96 -13.56 -15.06 32.92
C GLN A 96 -13.49 -13.60 32.45
N ASN A 97 -13.63 -12.65 33.38
CA ASN A 97 -13.47 -11.23 33.08
C ASN A 97 -11.99 -10.93 32.73
N LEU A 98 -11.73 -10.50 31.50
CA LEU A 98 -10.39 -10.14 31.00
C LEU A 98 -10.28 -8.63 30.70
N SER A 99 -11.26 -7.83 31.15
CA SER A 99 -11.32 -6.39 30.86
C SER A 99 -10.10 -5.61 31.38
N PHE A 100 -9.50 -6.07 32.49
CA PHE A 100 -8.26 -5.49 33.03
C PHE A 100 -7.04 -5.65 32.10
N LEU A 101 -7.08 -6.58 31.14
CA LEU A 101 -6.01 -6.78 30.15
C LEU A 101 -6.17 -5.92 28.88
N PHE A 102 -7.37 -5.36 28.61
CA PHE A 102 -7.63 -4.58 27.38
C PHE A 102 -6.63 -3.43 27.21
N VAL A 103 -6.29 -2.77 28.33
CA VAL A 103 -5.44 -1.58 28.38
C VAL A 103 -3.95 -1.93 28.22
N PRO A 104 -3.30 -2.72 29.12
CA PRO A 104 -1.87 -3.00 29.02
C PRO A 104 -1.49 -3.78 27.75
N VAL A 105 -2.30 -4.76 27.34
CA VAL A 105 -2.04 -5.53 26.10
C VAL A 105 -2.29 -4.65 24.87
N GLY A 106 -3.29 -3.76 24.92
CA GLY A 106 -3.58 -2.77 23.89
C GLY A 106 -2.45 -1.77 23.68
N VAL A 107 -1.83 -1.28 24.76
CA VAL A 107 -0.63 -0.41 24.70
C VAL A 107 0.55 -1.15 24.09
N LEU A 108 0.86 -2.36 24.56
CA LEU A 108 2.03 -3.13 24.12
C LEU A 108 1.96 -3.46 22.63
N LEU A 109 0.86 -4.06 22.17
CA LEU A 109 0.66 -4.39 20.75
C LEU A 109 0.41 -3.14 19.88
N GLY A 110 -0.12 -2.08 20.48
CA GLY A 110 -0.24 -0.75 19.88
C GLY A 110 1.13 -0.13 19.57
N GLY A 111 2.02 -0.04 20.55
CA GLY A 111 3.39 0.45 20.40
C GLY A 111 4.20 -0.38 19.40
N LEU A 112 4.11 -1.71 19.49
CA LEU A 112 4.71 -2.61 18.50
C LEU A 112 4.13 -2.40 17.09
N SER A 113 2.82 -2.14 16.94
CA SER A 113 2.25 -1.77 15.64
C SER A 113 2.68 -0.40 15.13
N VAL A 114 3.01 0.56 16.01
CA VAL A 114 3.54 1.87 15.60
C VAL A 114 4.96 1.69 15.05
N LEU A 115 5.84 1.05 15.82
CA LEU A 115 7.22 0.76 15.41
C LEU A 115 7.26 -0.03 14.10
N ASN A 116 6.45 -1.09 14.01
CA ASN A 116 6.37 -1.92 12.80
C ASN A 116 5.92 -1.11 11.57
N ARG A 117 4.91 -0.22 11.70
CA ARG A 117 4.43 0.59 10.57
C ARG A 117 5.42 1.66 10.15
N ILE A 118 6.14 2.28 11.08
CA ILE A 118 7.21 3.24 10.77
C ILE A 118 8.33 2.54 9.98
N TRP A 119 8.79 1.38 10.47
CA TRP A 119 9.83 0.59 9.80
C TRP A 119 9.38 0.08 8.42
N TYR A 120 8.19 -0.50 8.32
CA TYR A 120 7.64 -1.02 7.06
C TYR A 120 7.45 0.10 6.02
N ARG A 121 6.95 1.26 6.44
CA ARG A 121 6.81 2.43 5.56
C ARG A 121 8.16 2.91 5.03
N ARG A 122 9.18 3.00 5.88
CA ARG A 122 10.55 3.33 5.45
C ARG A 122 11.06 2.32 4.41
N MET A 123 10.93 1.03 4.68
CA MET A 123 11.38 -0.06 3.79
C MET A 123 10.66 -0.05 2.44
N LEU A 124 9.36 0.25 2.41
CA LEU A 124 8.60 0.47 1.16
C LEU A 124 9.08 1.70 0.37
N THR A 125 9.45 2.80 1.06
CA THR A 125 10.01 3.99 0.39
C THR A 125 11.40 3.71 -0.18
N GLU A 126 12.28 3.03 0.57
CA GLU A 126 13.58 2.56 0.07
C GLU A 126 13.42 1.66 -1.16
N ARG A 127 12.47 0.70 -1.15
CA ARG A 127 12.16 -0.13 -2.32
C ARG A 127 11.68 0.69 -3.52
N LYS A 128 10.89 1.74 -3.31
CA LYS A 128 10.44 2.63 -4.39
C LYS A 128 11.55 3.48 -4.98
N SER A 129 12.54 3.93 -4.21
CA SER A 129 13.73 4.58 -4.78
C SER A 129 14.53 3.57 -5.61
N MET A 130 14.79 2.37 -5.08
CA MET A 130 15.48 1.31 -5.82
C MET A 130 14.77 0.96 -7.15
N MET A 131 13.43 0.95 -7.19
CA MET A 131 12.67 0.77 -8.43
C MET A 131 12.75 2.00 -9.37
N LYS A 132 12.64 3.24 -8.86
CA LYS A 132 12.84 4.47 -9.67
C LYS A 132 14.25 4.51 -10.30
N GLU A 133 15.28 4.13 -9.53
CA GLU A 133 16.68 4.12 -9.97
C GLU A 133 16.95 3.00 -10.98
N ASN A 134 16.41 1.81 -10.74
CA ASN A 134 16.47 0.69 -11.70
C ASN A 134 15.71 1.00 -13.00
N ALA A 135 14.60 1.75 -12.95
CA ALA A 135 13.89 2.20 -14.15
C ALA A 135 14.75 3.15 -15.00
N LYS A 136 15.39 4.14 -14.37
CA LYS A 136 16.33 5.05 -15.06
C LYS A 136 17.54 4.31 -15.63
N LEU A 137 18.10 3.36 -14.90
CA LEU A 137 19.25 2.56 -15.35
C LEU A 137 18.89 1.67 -16.56
N LEU A 138 17.66 1.16 -16.63
CA LEU A 138 17.14 0.43 -17.79
C LEU A 138 17.02 1.35 -19.02
N GLU A 139 16.40 2.52 -18.84
CA GLU A 139 16.24 3.55 -19.88
C GLU A 139 17.59 4.02 -20.44
N GLU A 140 18.57 4.25 -19.55
CA GLU A 140 19.96 4.59 -19.89
C GLU A 140 20.62 3.49 -20.75
N ILE A 141 20.52 2.20 -20.35
CA ILE A 141 21.08 1.08 -21.12
C ILE A 141 20.43 0.92 -22.50
N GLN A 142 19.12 1.18 -22.62
CA GLN A 142 18.39 1.04 -23.90
C GLN A 142 18.63 2.22 -24.87
N ASN A 143 18.85 3.42 -24.36
CA ASN A 143 18.89 4.65 -25.15
C ASN A 143 20.31 5.22 -25.38
N SER A 144 21.28 4.96 -24.48
CA SER A 144 22.64 5.50 -24.62
C SER A 144 23.40 4.89 -25.81
N ARG A 145 23.98 5.77 -26.63
CA ARG A 145 24.87 5.42 -27.75
C ARG A 145 26.33 5.29 -27.30
N ASP A 146 26.70 5.94 -26.20
CA ASP A 146 28.08 6.08 -25.72
C ASP A 146 28.58 4.90 -24.86
N ILE A 147 27.80 3.81 -24.76
CA ILE A 147 28.18 2.62 -23.98
C ILE A 147 29.23 1.83 -24.77
N THR A 148 30.48 1.84 -24.31
CA THR A 148 31.53 0.97 -24.86
C THR A 148 31.52 -0.42 -24.21
N LEU A 149 32.05 -1.42 -24.94
CA LEU A 149 32.10 -2.82 -24.51
C LEU A 149 32.95 -3.02 -23.23
N GLU A 150 33.90 -2.11 -22.96
CA GLU A 150 34.70 -2.06 -21.73
C GLU A 150 33.92 -1.50 -20.53
N ASN A 151 32.99 -0.57 -20.77
CA ASN A 151 32.25 0.13 -19.72
C ASN A 151 30.91 -0.51 -19.38
N ILE A 152 30.36 -1.38 -20.24
CA ILE A 152 29.01 -1.95 -20.07
C ILE A 152 28.87 -2.71 -18.73
N ASP A 153 29.86 -3.49 -18.32
CA ASP A 153 29.84 -4.25 -17.06
C ASP A 153 29.83 -3.36 -15.79
N ASN A 154 30.16 -2.06 -15.91
CA ASN A 154 29.99 -1.09 -14.82
C ASN A 154 28.51 -0.76 -14.55
N TYR A 155 27.61 -0.94 -15.53
CA TYR A 155 26.17 -0.75 -15.34
C TYR A 155 25.57 -1.84 -14.43
N LEU A 156 26.06 -3.09 -14.49
CA LEU A 156 25.62 -4.14 -13.56
C LEU A 156 25.91 -3.78 -12.09
N LYS A 157 27.02 -3.09 -11.83
CA LYS A 157 27.41 -2.62 -10.48
C LYS A 157 26.48 -1.51 -9.96
N ARG A 158 25.74 -0.83 -10.85
CA ARG A 158 24.79 0.24 -10.49
C ARG A 158 23.39 -0.29 -10.11
N ILE A 159 23.05 -1.53 -10.46
CA ILE A 159 21.74 -2.15 -10.18
C ILE A 159 21.46 -2.17 -8.67
N LYS A 160 20.33 -1.58 -8.26
CA LYS A 160 19.92 -1.58 -6.84
C LYS A 160 19.30 -2.91 -6.43
N LYS A 161 19.89 -3.56 -5.42
CA LYS A 161 19.48 -4.87 -4.90
C LYS A 161 19.16 -4.82 -3.40
N GLN A 162 18.00 -5.35 -3.01
CA GLN A 162 17.57 -5.45 -1.60
C GLN A 162 18.27 -6.64 -0.91
N THR A 163 18.79 -6.46 0.29
CA THR A 163 19.50 -7.51 1.04
C THR A 163 18.55 -8.61 1.56
N GLU A 164 19.05 -9.84 1.73
CA GLU A 164 18.26 -10.95 2.30
C GLU A 164 17.73 -10.65 3.70
N ARG A 165 18.49 -9.90 4.52
CA ARG A 165 18.02 -9.45 5.84
C ARG A 165 16.80 -8.53 5.72
N GLN A 166 16.83 -7.55 4.81
CA GLN A 166 15.67 -6.69 4.55
C GLN A 166 14.47 -7.47 3.98
N LYS A 167 14.70 -8.47 3.11
CA LYS A 167 13.64 -9.34 2.57
C LYS A 167 12.93 -10.14 3.67
N ARG A 168 13.70 -10.79 4.56
CA ARG A 168 13.16 -11.58 5.69
C ARG A 168 12.44 -10.68 6.70
N LEU A 169 13.02 -9.55 7.08
CA LEU A 169 12.37 -8.58 7.98
C LEU A 169 11.12 -7.96 7.36
N GLY A 170 11.10 -7.72 6.05
CA GLY A 170 9.92 -7.27 5.31
C GLY A 170 8.75 -8.23 5.46
N LEU A 171 8.98 -9.52 5.20
CA LEU A 171 7.96 -10.56 5.33
C LEU A 171 7.43 -10.68 6.76
N LEU A 172 8.30 -10.66 7.77
CA LEU A 172 7.90 -10.69 9.19
C LEU A 172 7.05 -9.45 9.56
N SER A 173 7.47 -8.27 9.09
CA SER A 173 6.79 -6.99 9.32
C SER A 173 5.40 -6.94 8.67
N ALA A 174 5.27 -7.46 7.44
CA ALA A 174 4.00 -7.61 6.75
C ALA A 174 3.08 -8.63 7.44
N THR A 175 3.64 -9.78 7.87
CA THR A 175 2.95 -10.82 8.65
C THR A 175 2.35 -10.24 9.93
N TYR A 176 3.14 -9.51 10.74
CA TYR A 176 2.65 -8.80 11.92
C TYR A 176 1.57 -7.75 11.58
N GLY A 177 1.76 -7.01 10.47
CA GLY A 177 0.76 -6.10 9.95
C GLY A 177 -0.58 -6.79 9.60
N GLY A 178 -0.52 -8.03 9.11
CA GLY A 178 -1.67 -8.90 8.86
C GLY A 178 -2.37 -9.38 10.13
N ILE A 179 -1.62 -9.72 11.18
CA ILE A 179 -2.21 -10.03 12.51
C ILE A 179 -3.00 -8.82 13.03
N VAL A 180 -2.38 -7.63 13.04
CA VAL A 180 -3.01 -6.41 13.61
C VAL A 180 -4.19 -5.89 12.78
N ASP A 181 -4.07 -5.80 11.45
CA ASP A 181 -5.22 -5.42 10.61
C ASP A 181 -6.30 -6.53 10.59
N GLY A 182 -5.92 -7.81 10.72
CA GLY A 182 -6.82 -8.96 10.71
C GLY A 182 -7.69 -9.06 11.96
N LEU A 183 -7.10 -9.07 13.17
CA LEU A 183 -7.87 -9.11 14.43
C LEU A 183 -8.86 -7.94 14.50
N TYR A 184 -8.45 -6.76 14.04
CA TYR A 184 -9.33 -5.59 13.94
C TYR A 184 -10.53 -5.79 12.99
N LEU A 185 -10.33 -6.40 11.81
CA LEU A 185 -11.37 -6.51 10.78
C LEU A 185 -12.30 -7.72 10.97
N TYR A 186 -11.77 -8.89 11.34
CA TYR A 186 -12.55 -10.14 11.31
C TYR A 186 -13.08 -10.56 12.69
N VAL A 187 -12.36 -10.24 13.78
CA VAL A 187 -12.84 -10.49 15.16
C VAL A 187 -13.70 -9.33 15.64
N GLY A 188 -13.36 -8.08 15.27
CA GLY A 188 -14.15 -6.88 15.59
C GLY A 188 -15.59 -6.86 15.06
N VAL A 189 -15.91 -7.68 14.04
CA VAL A 189 -17.27 -7.87 13.51
C VAL A 189 -18.14 -8.71 14.46
N LEU A 190 -17.55 -9.63 15.24
CA LEU A 190 -18.30 -10.47 16.20
C LEU A 190 -18.88 -9.66 17.36
N GLY A 191 -18.27 -8.51 17.69
CA GLY A 191 -18.76 -7.60 18.73
C GLY A 191 -19.96 -6.74 18.32
N LEU A 192 -20.60 -6.99 17.16
CA LEU A 192 -21.77 -6.24 16.70
C LEU A 192 -23.11 -6.75 17.26
N CYS A 193 -23.21 -8.00 17.70
CA CYS A 193 -24.42 -8.54 18.32
C CYS A 193 -24.09 -9.62 19.36
N SER A 194 -25.05 -9.87 20.27
CA SER A 194 -24.96 -11.02 21.17
C SER A 194 -25.35 -12.29 20.41
N LEU A 195 -24.39 -13.19 20.23
CA LEU A 195 -24.59 -14.51 19.62
C LEU A 195 -24.86 -15.57 20.70
N SER A 196 -25.68 -16.58 20.38
CA SER A 196 -25.75 -17.78 21.22
C SER A 196 -24.40 -18.53 21.20
N PRO A 197 -24.00 -19.24 22.28
CA PRO A 197 -22.67 -19.86 22.35
C PRO A 197 -22.29 -20.75 21.15
N PRO A 198 -23.19 -21.60 20.60
CA PRO A 198 -22.86 -22.38 19.39
C PRO A 198 -22.60 -21.51 18.16
N ALA A 199 -23.36 -20.42 17.99
CA ALA A 199 -23.15 -19.47 16.90
C ALA A 199 -21.87 -18.65 17.10
N LEU A 200 -21.56 -18.24 18.33
CA LEU A 200 -20.31 -17.55 18.66
C LEU A 200 -19.09 -18.42 18.34
N ILE A 201 -19.12 -19.70 18.70
CA ILE A 201 -18.06 -20.66 18.37
C ILE A 201 -17.91 -20.80 16.85
N ALA A 202 -18.99 -21.06 16.12
CA ALA A 202 -18.96 -21.24 14.66
C ALA A 202 -18.44 -19.99 13.93
N MET A 203 -18.91 -18.79 14.31
CA MET A 203 -18.45 -17.54 13.72
C MET A 203 -17.00 -17.22 14.10
N SER A 204 -16.56 -17.59 15.32
CA SER A 204 -15.15 -17.42 15.74
C SER A 204 -14.18 -18.28 14.90
N VAL A 205 -14.58 -19.50 14.52
CA VAL A 205 -13.79 -20.35 13.61
C VAL A 205 -13.65 -19.70 12.23
N PHE A 206 -14.73 -19.12 11.68
CA PHE A 206 -14.65 -18.40 10.40
C PHE A 206 -13.83 -17.11 10.52
N SER A 207 -13.97 -16.33 11.60
CA SER A 207 -13.12 -15.16 11.85
C SER A 207 -11.65 -15.53 11.98
N PHE A 208 -11.30 -16.64 12.62
CA PHE A 208 -9.92 -17.14 12.68
C PHE A 208 -9.40 -17.52 11.29
N LEU A 209 -10.19 -18.23 10.47
CA LEU A 209 -9.84 -18.55 9.08
C LEU A 209 -9.54 -17.26 8.26
N TYR A 210 -10.39 -16.23 8.39
CA TYR A 210 -10.12 -14.95 7.73
C TYR A 210 -8.87 -14.25 8.25
N VAL A 211 -8.58 -14.29 9.57
CA VAL A 211 -7.32 -13.77 10.13
C VAL A 211 -6.12 -14.50 9.54
N THR A 212 -6.13 -15.84 9.50
CA THR A 212 -5.07 -16.66 8.90
C THR A 212 -4.84 -16.30 7.43
N ILE A 213 -5.91 -16.19 6.64
CA ILE A 213 -5.81 -15.84 5.22
C ILE A 213 -5.36 -14.38 5.06
N SER A 214 -5.79 -13.46 5.92
CA SER A 214 -5.33 -12.05 5.90
C SER A 214 -3.87 -11.87 6.31
N ILE A 215 -3.30 -12.81 7.08
CA ILE A 215 -1.87 -12.87 7.36
C ILE A 215 -1.13 -13.37 6.11
N ALA A 216 -1.62 -14.46 5.51
CA ALA A 216 -1.05 -15.03 4.29
C ALA A 216 -1.06 -14.05 3.10
N THR A 217 -2.14 -13.29 2.91
CA THR A 217 -2.22 -12.28 1.83
C THR A 217 -1.33 -11.06 2.08
N ARG A 218 -1.12 -10.63 3.35
CA ARG A 218 -0.12 -9.59 3.65
C ARG A 218 1.31 -10.06 3.42
N ALA A 219 1.65 -11.29 3.80
CA ALA A 219 2.94 -11.88 3.48
C ALA A 219 3.13 -12.01 1.94
N TYR A 220 2.07 -12.36 1.22
CA TYR A 220 2.06 -12.41 -0.25
C TYR A 220 2.22 -11.03 -0.92
N GLU A 221 1.55 -9.98 -0.42
CA GLU A 221 1.74 -8.60 -0.92
C GLU A 221 3.21 -8.16 -0.83
N GLU A 222 3.86 -8.42 0.30
CA GLU A 222 5.28 -8.12 0.48
C GLU A 222 6.19 -9.00 -0.39
N TYR A 223 5.87 -10.29 -0.54
CA TYR A 223 6.56 -11.18 -1.48
C TYR A 223 6.44 -10.69 -2.93
N ASP A 224 5.26 -10.24 -3.35
CA ASP A 224 5.02 -9.68 -4.69
C ASP A 224 5.80 -8.38 -4.90
N PHE A 225 5.84 -7.46 -3.92
CA PHE A 225 6.71 -6.28 -3.99
C PHE A 225 8.20 -6.64 -4.08
N GLN A 226 8.67 -7.68 -3.37
CA GLN A 226 10.04 -8.18 -3.52
C GLN A 226 10.29 -8.80 -4.90
N ARG A 227 9.32 -9.57 -5.42
CA ARG A 227 9.36 -10.21 -6.74
C ARG A 227 9.42 -9.17 -7.85
N LYS A 228 8.63 -8.10 -7.77
CA LYS A 228 8.64 -6.97 -8.72
C LYS A 228 9.98 -6.24 -8.78
N LEU A 229 10.68 -6.10 -7.66
CA LEU A 229 12.06 -5.59 -7.66
C LEU A 229 13.04 -6.57 -8.35
N ARG A 230 12.84 -7.90 -8.24
CA ARG A 230 13.62 -8.90 -8.99
C ARG A 230 13.31 -8.88 -10.49
N ILE A 231 12.04 -8.71 -10.88
CA ILE A 231 11.62 -8.55 -12.28
C ILE A 231 12.34 -7.34 -12.90
N ALA A 232 12.37 -6.20 -12.19
CA ALA A 232 13.13 -5.02 -12.62
C ALA A 232 14.65 -5.30 -12.78
N GLN A 233 15.26 -6.04 -11.84
CA GLN A 233 16.68 -6.42 -11.91
C GLN A 233 16.97 -7.34 -13.10
N ALA A 234 16.19 -8.41 -13.27
CA ALA A 234 16.33 -9.36 -14.37
C ALA A 234 16.11 -8.70 -15.73
N LYS A 235 15.17 -7.74 -15.84
CA LYS A 235 14.98 -6.94 -17.06
C LYS A 235 16.21 -6.08 -17.40
N ILE A 236 16.90 -5.51 -16.41
CA ILE A 236 18.16 -4.77 -16.64
C ILE A 236 19.29 -5.73 -17.01
N GLU A 237 19.40 -6.87 -16.33
CA GLU A 237 20.44 -7.87 -16.62
C GLU A 237 20.28 -8.47 -18.02
N LEU A 238 19.04 -8.62 -18.49
CA LEU A 238 18.68 -8.98 -19.87
C LEU A 238 18.98 -7.84 -20.86
N ALA A 239 18.57 -6.60 -20.56
CA ALA A 239 18.87 -5.42 -21.38
C ALA A 239 20.38 -5.22 -21.59
N HIS A 240 21.17 -5.41 -20.53
CA HIS A 240 22.63 -5.39 -20.58
C HIS A 240 23.20 -6.47 -21.51
N SER A 241 22.69 -7.71 -21.46
CA SER A 241 23.11 -8.74 -22.41
C SER A 241 22.72 -8.38 -23.85
N GLY A 242 21.52 -7.85 -24.07
CA GLY A 242 21.08 -7.36 -25.39
C GLY A 242 21.98 -6.26 -25.94
N LYS A 243 22.30 -5.25 -25.12
CA LYS A 243 23.22 -4.17 -25.50
C LYS A 243 24.66 -4.67 -25.69
N LYS A 244 25.09 -5.73 -24.99
CA LYS A 244 26.40 -6.37 -25.26
C LYS A 244 26.42 -7.12 -26.59
N ILE A 245 25.30 -7.77 -27.00
CA ILE A 245 25.14 -8.38 -28.34
C ILE A 245 25.23 -7.30 -29.43
N GLU A 246 24.52 -6.18 -29.26
CA GLU A 246 24.54 -5.01 -30.17
C GLU A 246 25.99 -4.50 -30.38
N LEU A 247 26.70 -4.19 -29.30
CA LEU A 247 28.09 -3.70 -29.35
C LEU A 247 29.10 -4.74 -29.88
N MET A 248 28.86 -6.03 -29.66
CA MET A 248 29.69 -7.09 -30.24
C MET A 248 29.50 -7.21 -31.75
N ILE A 249 28.30 -6.99 -32.26
CA ILE A 249 28.04 -6.98 -33.71
C ILE A 249 28.69 -5.76 -34.35
N GLU A 250 28.59 -4.57 -33.74
CA GLU A 250 29.35 -3.40 -34.20
C GLU A 250 30.86 -3.63 -34.21
N ALA A 251 31.42 -4.20 -33.13
CA ALA A 251 32.85 -4.50 -33.05
C ALA A 251 33.27 -5.52 -34.12
N LEU A 252 32.47 -6.57 -34.33
CA LEU A 252 32.70 -7.62 -35.33
C LEU A 252 32.62 -7.07 -36.76
N GLN A 253 31.67 -6.19 -37.06
CA GLN A 253 31.57 -5.48 -38.34
C GLN A 253 32.84 -4.65 -38.59
N ARG A 254 33.27 -3.84 -37.61
CA ARG A 254 34.49 -3.01 -37.71
C ARG A 254 35.75 -3.86 -37.92
N THR A 255 35.94 -4.93 -37.13
CA THR A 255 37.08 -5.86 -37.30
C THR A 255 37.02 -6.56 -38.66
N HIS A 256 35.85 -6.99 -39.13
CA HIS A 256 35.74 -7.61 -40.45
C HIS A 256 36.05 -6.61 -41.58
N SER A 257 35.56 -5.37 -41.50
CA SER A 257 35.91 -4.31 -42.47
C SER A 257 37.41 -3.98 -42.50
N ALA A 258 38.16 -4.31 -41.44
CA ALA A 258 39.62 -4.25 -41.44
C ALA A 258 40.26 -5.49 -42.08
N VAL A 259 39.82 -6.71 -41.72
CA VAL A 259 40.28 -7.99 -42.33
C VAL A 259 40.04 -8.00 -43.85
N ALA A 260 38.93 -7.45 -44.33
CA ALA A 260 38.62 -7.34 -45.75
C ALA A 260 39.55 -6.38 -46.53
N ARG A 261 40.28 -5.50 -45.83
CA ARG A 261 41.29 -4.59 -46.41
C ARG A 261 42.71 -5.13 -46.30
N ASP A 262 42.99 -5.91 -45.24
CA ASP A 262 44.30 -6.49 -44.94
C ASP A 262 44.16 -8.00 -44.60
N SER A 263 43.99 -8.80 -45.65
CA SER A 263 43.65 -10.22 -45.53
C SER A 263 44.82 -11.13 -45.15
N GLN A 264 46.05 -10.61 -45.10
CA GLN A 264 47.23 -11.34 -44.61
C GLN A 264 47.46 -11.14 -43.10
N ASN A 265 46.67 -10.28 -42.45
CA ASN A 265 46.84 -9.92 -41.05
C ASN A 265 46.32 -11.01 -40.09
N SER A 266 47.23 -11.90 -39.69
CA SER A 266 46.94 -13.00 -38.76
C SER A 266 46.42 -12.51 -37.39
N GLU A 267 46.81 -11.32 -36.94
CA GLU A 267 46.34 -10.76 -35.66
C GLU A 267 44.86 -10.33 -35.74
N LEU A 268 44.45 -9.66 -36.83
CA LEU A 268 43.05 -9.30 -37.05
C LEU A 268 42.15 -10.53 -37.20
N LEU A 269 42.62 -11.58 -37.86
CA LEU A 269 41.91 -12.87 -37.96
C LEU A 269 41.76 -13.55 -36.59
N ALA A 270 42.81 -13.55 -35.76
CA ALA A 270 42.75 -14.06 -34.39
C ALA A 270 41.81 -13.22 -33.50
N GLN A 271 41.81 -11.90 -33.65
CA GLN A 271 40.90 -10.99 -32.96
C GLN A 271 39.45 -11.24 -33.37
N GLN A 272 39.18 -11.43 -34.67
CA GLN A 272 37.85 -11.76 -35.19
C GLN A 272 37.34 -13.06 -34.54
N LEU A 273 38.14 -14.14 -34.58
CA LEU A 273 37.79 -15.43 -33.96
C LEU A 273 37.53 -15.32 -32.45
N LYS A 274 38.27 -14.47 -31.74
CA LYS A 274 38.05 -14.19 -30.31
C LYS A 274 36.71 -13.49 -30.05
N ILE A 275 36.36 -12.47 -30.85
CA ILE A 275 35.07 -11.76 -30.75
C ILE A 275 33.91 -12.73 -31.01
N ILE A 276 34.05 -13.61 -31.99
CA ILE A 276 33.04 -14.63 -32.34
C ILE A 276 32.79 -15.58 -31.15
N ALA A 277 33.85 -16.11 -30.54
CA ALA A 277 33.72 -17.02 -29.39
C ALA A 277 33.13 -16.34 -28.14
N GLU A 278 33.40 -15.05 -27.92
CA GLU A 278 32.75 -14.30 -26.83
C GLU A 278 31.28 -13.96 -27.17
N PHE A 279 30.97 -13.68 -28.44
CA PHE A 279 29.61 -13.42 -28.92
C PHE A 279 28.67 -14.62 -28.69
N GLU A 280 29.07 -15.82 -29.10
CA GLU A 280 28.25 -17.04 -28.89
C GLU A 280 27.92 -17.26 -27.41
N LYS A 281 28.91 -17.06 -26.52
CA LYS A 281 28.74 -17.12 -25.07
C LYS A 281 27.82 -16.03 -24.51
N VAL A 282 27.83 -14.83 -25.07
CA VAL A 282 26.93 -13.74 -24.67
C VAL A 282 25.49 -13.98 -25.16
N VAL A 283 25.32 -14.67 -26.29
CA VAL A 283 24.00 -15.12 -26.79
C VAL A 283 23.41 -16.21 -25.90
N GLU A 284 24.19 -17.21 -25.47
CA GLU A 284 23.73 -18.19 -24.45
C GLU A 284 23.32 -17.49 -23.14
N LEU A 285 24.15 -16.57 -22.63
CA LEU A 285 23.87 -15.79 -21.43
C LEU A 285 22.61 -14.90 -21.57
N PHE A 286 22.27 -14.47 -22.79
CA PHE A 286 21.04 -13.71 -23.06
C PHE A 286 19.80 -14.62 -22.95
N GLU A 287 19.81 -15.81 -23.55
CA GLU A 287 18.67 -16.74 -23.46
C GLU A 287 18.51 -17.31 -22.04
N GLU A 288 19.59 -17.61 -21.31
CA GLU A 288 19.55 -18.00 -19.88
C GLU A 288 18.85 -16.90 -19.05
N LYS A 289 19.23 -15.64 -19.27
CA LYS A 289 18.58 -14.49 -18.61
C LYS A 289 17.14 -14.29 -19.07
N ARG A 290 16.81 -14.59 -20.32
CA ARG A 290 15.43 -14.51 -20.85
C ARG A 290 14.55 -15.56 -20.17
N GLU A 291 15.03 -16.79 -19.97
CA GLU A 291 14.32 -17.85 -19.23
C GLU A 291 14.18 -17.52 -17.74
N ASN A 292 15.23 -17.00 -17.10
CA ASN A 292 15.17 -16.50 -15.72
C ASN A 292 14.15 -15.34 -15.58
N TYR A 293 14.17 -14.37 -16.50
CA TYR A 293 13.19 -13.27 -16.53
C TYR A 293 11.76 -13.78 -16.75
N ARG A 294 11.56 -14.76 -17.65
CA ARG A 294 10.26 -15.41 -17.91
C ARG A 294 9.74 -16.13 -16.67
N SER A 295 10.55 -16.99 -16.05
CA SER A 295 10.16 -17.79 -14.88
C SER A 295 9.89 -16.96 -13.62
N ILE A 296 10.59 -15.84 -13.42
CA ILE A 296 10.27 -14.90 -12.33
C ILE A 296 8.96 -14.14 -12.63
N THR A 297 8.70 -13.80 -13.89
CA THR A 297 7.54 -12.98 -14.32
C THR A 297 6.23 -13.76 -14.38
N THR A 298 6.25 -15.05 -14.70
CA THR A 298 5.06 -15.92 -14.63
C THR A 298 4.64 -16.19 -13.18
N LEU A 299 3.33 -16.14 -12.88
CA LEU A 299 2.82 -16.48 -11.55
C LEU A 299 2.72 -18.01 -11.38
N SER A 300 3.11 -18.51 -10.21
CA SER A 300 2.79 -19.88 -9.81
C SER A 300 1.31 -20.04 -9.45
N TYR A 301 0.80 -21.27 -9.47
CA TYR A 301 -0.56 -21.57 -8.98
C TYR A 301 -0.76 -21.19 -7.51
N THR A 302 0.27 -21.30 -6.66
CA THR A 302 0.23 -20.84 -5.26
C THR A 302 0.12 -19.30 -5.17
N SER A 303 0.81 -18.55 -6.02
CA SER A 303 0.63 -17.10 -6.15
C SER A 303 -0.76 -16.74 -6.67
N ALA A 304 -1.32 -17.52 -7.62
CA ALA A 304 -2.67 -17.32 -8.13
C ALA A 304 -3.75 -17.53 -7.06
N VAL A 305 -3.62 -18.57 -6.22
CA VAL A 305 -4.49 -18.79 -5.04
C VAL A 305 -4.41 -17.60 -4.08
N LEU A 306 -3.20 -17.15 -3.73
CA LEU A 306 -3.02 -16.03 -2.79
C LEU A 306 -3.52 -14.67 -3.37
N ALA A 307 -3.36 -14.44 -4.67
CA ALA A 307 -3.92 -13.29 -5.36
C ALA A 307 -5.46 -13.33 -5.42
N GLY A 308 -6.05 -14.51 -5.63
CA GLY A 308 -7.50 -14.72 -5.56
C GLY A 308 -8.04 -14.52 -4.14
N ALA A 309 -7.37 -15.08 -3.14
CA ALA A 309 -7.70 -14.90 -1.73
C ALA A 309 -7.63 -13.42 -1.32
N LYS A 310 -6.62 -12.67 -1.80
CA LYS A 310 -6.51 -11.22 -1.60
C LYS A 310 -7.74 -10.50 -2.14
N ARG A 311 -8.12 -10.73 -3.41
CA ARG A 311 -9.33 -10.13 -4.02
C ARG A 311 -10.60 -10.50 -3.24
N GLY A 312 -10.71 -11.74 -2.78
CA GLY A 312 -11.78 -12.20 -1.89
C GLY A 312 -11.86 -11.43 -0.57
N LEU A 313 -10.71 -11.15 0.08
CA LEU A 313 -10.67 -10.33 1.29
C LEU A 313 -10.97 -8.84 1.02
N TYR A 314 -10.66 -8.31 -0.18
CA TYR A 314 -11.10 -6.97 -0.57
C TYR A 314 -12.64 -6.91 -0.73
N ALA A 315 -13.23 -7.91 -1.40
CA ALA A 315 -14.69 -8.06 -1.50
C ALA A 315 -15.36 -8.19 -0.12
N TYR A 316 -14.83 -9.06 0.76
CA TYR A 316 -15.30 -9.15 2.13
C TYR A 316 -15.11 -7.85 2.91
N SER A 317 -13.99 -7.13 2.74
CA SER A 317 -13.77 -5.86 3.44
C SER A 317 -14.82 -4.81 3.05
N ALA A 318 -15.27 -4.80 1.80
CA ALA A 318 -16.39 -3.99 1.35
C ALA A 318 -17.72 -4.43 2.00
N LEU A 319 -18.01 -5.73 2.01
CA LEU A 319 -19.19 -6.32 2.64
C LEU A 319 -19.26 -6.05 4.16
N ALA A 320 -18.15 -6.22 4.88
CA ALA A 320 -18.03 -5.89 6.29
C ALA A 320 -18.20 -4.39 6.54
N SER A 321 -17.75 -3.53 5.62
CA SER A 321 -17.97 -2.08 5.72
C SER A 321 -19.46 -1.73 5.53
N LEU A 322 -20.16 -2.40 4.62
CA LEU A 322 -21.63 -2.33 4.51
C LEU A 322 -22.30 -2.78 5.81
N VAL A 323 -21.87 -3.89 6.42
CA VAL A 323 -22.41 -4.34 7.71
C VAL A 323 -22.15 -3.34 8.84
N PHE A 324 -20.97 -2.70 8.92
CA PHE A 324 -20.75 -1.61 9.88
C PHE A 324 -21.60 -0.37 9.60
N ALA A 325 -21.95 -0.08 8.35
CA ALA A 325 -22.87 1.00 7.99
C ALA A 325 -24.32 0.67 8.39
N VAL A 326 -24.80 -0.54 8.06
CA VAL A 326 -26.11 -1.06 8.50
C VAL A 326 -26.20 -1.07 10.03
N GLY A 327 -25.16 -1.53 10.73
CA GLY A 327 -25.11 -1.49 12.19
C GLY A 327 -25.14 -0.07 12.76
N THR A 328 -24.54 0.91 12.08
CA THR A 328 -24.64 2.33 12.47
C THR A 328 -26.08 2.84 12.30
N ILE A 329 -26.76 2.47 11.21
CA ILE A 329 -28.16 2.84 10.94
C ILE A 329 -29.11 2.19 11.95
N LEU A 330 -28.90 0.92 12.29
CA LEU A 330 -29.70 0.19 13.27
C LEU A 330 -29.55 0.77 14.68
N VAL A 331 -28.33 1.15 15.10
CA VAL A 331 -28.09 1.86 16.37
C VAL A 331 -28.81 3.20 16.42
N LEU A 332 -28.77 3.99 15.34
CA LEU A 332 -29.51 5.26 15.24
C LEU A 332 -31.04 5.08 15.20
N ALA A 333 -31.53 3.89 14.84
CA ALA A 333 -32.94 3.52 14.92
C ALA A 333 -33.32 2.85 16.26
N SER A 334 -32.38 2.73 17.20
CA SER A 334 -32.51 1.95 18.45
C SER A 334 -32.91 0.48 18.25
N VAL A 335 -32.58 -0.09 17.09
CA VAL A 335 -32.89 -1.49 16.72
C VAL A 335 -31.68 -2.39 17.03
N PRO A 336 -31.85 -3.50 17.78
CA PRO A 336 -30.77 -4.44 18.04
C PRO A 336 -30.31 -5.14 16.76
N PHE A 337 -28.99 -5.30 16.59
CA PHE A 337 -28.41 -5.85 15.36
C PHE A 337 -28.82 -7.32 15.14
N PRO A 338 -29.51 -7.68 14.02
CA PRO A 338 -29.99 -9.04 13.80
C PRO A 338 -28.86 -10.08 13.66
N PRO A 339 -28.79 -11.12 14.52
CA PRO A 339 -27.76 -12.17 14.44
C PRO A 339 -27.71 -12.88 13.08
N ALA A 340 -28.87 -13.13 12.46
CA ALA A 340 -28.96 -13.75 11.15
C ALA A 340 -28.27 -12.94 10.03
N LEU A 341 -28.24 -11.61 10.14
CA LEU A 341 -27.57 -10.72 9.18
C LEU A 341 -26.04 -10.76 9.35
N LEU A 342 -25.55 -10.96 10.59
CA LEU A 342 -24.12 -11.19 10.84
C LEU A 342 -23.66 -12.53 10.26
N ILE A 343 -24.42 -13.59 10.53
CA ILE A 343 -24.12 -14.96 10.07
C ILE A 343 -24.14 -15.02 8.54
N SER A 344 -25.16 -14.45 7.89
CA SER A 344 -25.25 -14.45 6.42
C SER A 344 -24.14 -13.63 5.76
N CYS A 345 -23.73 -12.50 6.34
CA CYS A 345 -22.55 -11.73 5.89
C CYS A 345 -21.25 -12.56 5.98
N ILE A 346 -21.01 -13.21 7.13
CA ILE A 346 -19.81 -14.01 7.35
C ILE A 346 -19.76 -15.20 6.38
N SER A 347 -20.90 -15.87 6.13
CA SER A 347 -21.03 -16.95 5.15
C SER A 347 -20.86 -16.49 3.70
N LEU A 348 -21.50 -15.38 3.29
CA LEU A 348 -21.37 -14.80 1.94
C LEU A 348 -19.92 -14.38 1.65
N GLY A 349 -19.19 -13.93 2.66
CA GLY A 349 -17.76 -13.67 2.58
C GLY A 349 -16.92 -14.88 2.16
N LEU A 350 -17.28 -16.08 2.64
CA LEU A 350 -16.58 -17.32 2.29
C LEU A 350 -16.88 -17.71 0.83
N VAL A 351 -18.11 -17.47 0.37
CA VAL A 351 -18.50 -17.65 -1.03
C VAL A 351 -17.69 -16.72 -1.94
N PHE A 352 -17.59 -15.43 -1.62
CA PHE A 352 -16.73 -14.49 -2.38
C PHE A 352 -15.26 -14.90 -2.35
N LEU A 353 -14.74 -15.32 -1.20
CA LEU A 353 -13.37 -15.76 -1.04
C LEU A 353 -13.05 -16.97 -1.94
N MET A 354 -13.88 -18.00 -1.90
CA MET A 354 -13.72 -19.20 -2.74
C MET A 354 -13.92 -18.88 -4.23
N ALA A 355 -14.88 -18.03 -4.58
CA ALA A 355 -15.12 -17.61 -5.97
C ALA A 355 -13.92 -16.85 -6.56
N PHE A 356 -13.32 -15.91 -5.82
CA PHE A 356 -12.14 -15.17 -6.30
C PHE A 356 -10.87 -16.04 -6.34
N ILE A 357 -10.73 -17.02 -5.45
CA ILE A 357 -9.67 -18.05 -5.56
C ILE A 357 -9.85 -18.87 -6.83
N ALA A 358 -11.04 -19.43 -7.06
CA ALA A 358 -11.33 -20.26 -8.24
C ALA A 358 -11.13 -19.48 -9.55
N HIS A 359 -11.70 -18.27 -9.65
CA HIS A 359 -11.52 -17.38 -10.80
C HIS A 359 -10.04 -17.07 -11.08
N SER A 360 -9.26 -16.76 -10.03
CA SER A 360 -7.83 -16.47 -10.17
C SER A 360 -7.04 -17.69 -10.69
N VAL A 361 -7.29 -18.89 -10.15
CA VAL A 361 -6.63 -20.12 -10.58
C VAL A 361 -7.03 -20.51 -12.01
N ILE A 362 -8.32 -20.44 -12.37
CA ILE A 362 -8.81 -20.73 -13.72
C ILE A 362 -8.16 -19.78 -14.74
N HIS A 363 -8.09 -18.48 -14.45
CA HIS A 363 -7.49 -17.52 -15.36
C HIS A 363 -5.96 -17.66 -15.45
N THR A 364 -5.26 -17.99 -14.36
CA THR A 364 -3.82 -18.32 -14.44
C THR A 364 -3.58 -19.59 -15.26
N PHE A 365 -4.43 -20.61 -15.14
CA PHE A 365 -4.34 -21.82 -15.97
C PHE A 365 -4.56 -21.52 -17.46
N GLN A 366 -5.58 -20.73 -17.81
CA GLN A 366 -5.82 -20.29 -19.19
C GLN A 366 -4.66 -19.46 -19.75
N HIS A 367 -4.13 -18.52 -18.96
CA HIS A 367 -2.96 -17.70 -19.32
C HIS A 367 -1.69 -18.56 -19.52
N HIS A 368 -1.45 -19.54 -18.64
CA HIS A 368 -0.32 -20.46 -18.78
C HIS A 368 -0.45 -21.34 -20.03
N ARG A 369 -1.65 -21.83 -20.37
CA ARG A 369 -1.88 -22.55 -21.64
C ARG A 369 -1.70 -21.68 -22.88
N LYS A 370 -2.03 -20.38 -22.82
CA LYS A 370 -1.72 -19.41 -23.89
C LYS A 370 -0.21 -19.25 -24.04
N GLN A 371 0.51 -18.98 -22.94
CA GLN A 371 1.97 -18.83 -22.94
C GLN A 371 2.74 -20.10 -23.30
N GLN A 372 2.19 -21.29 -23.05
CA GLN A 372 2.73 -22.57 -23.54
C GLN A 372 2.59 -22.68 -25.05
N LYS A 373 1.39 -22.45 -25.60
CA LYS A 373 1.18 -22.41 -27.06
C LYS A 373 2.03 -21.35 -27.75
N GLU A 374 2.26 -20.21 -27.12
CA GLU A 374 3.13 -19.15 -27.63
C GLU A 374 4.61 -19.55 -27.58
N LEU A 375 5.05 -20.32 -26.57
CA LEU A 375 6.41 -20.88 -26.53
C LEU A 375 6.59 -22.03 -27.54
N GLU A 376 5.58 -22.87 -27.73
CA GLU A 376 5.55 -23.89 -28.79
C GLU A 376 5.60 -23.22 -30.16
N ALA A 377 4.84 -22.14 -30.36
CA ALA A 377 4.91 -21.31 -31.55
C ALA A 377 6.29 -20.65 -31.72
N GLU A 378 6.87 -19.99 -30.70
CA GLU A 378 8.24 -19.45 -30.75
C GLU A 378 9.29 -20.51 -31.15
N ASN A 379 9.09 -21.76 -30.74
CA ASN A 379 9.99 -22.88 -31.04
C ASN A 379 9.79 -23.49 -32.44
N LEU A 380 8.57 -23.51 -32.98
CA LEU A 380 8.28 -23.93 -34.35
C LEU A 380 8.47 -22.81 -35.38
N SER A 381 8.32 -21.54 -34.98
CA SER A 381 8.28 -20.39 -35.89
C SER A 381 9.66 -19.93 -36.34
N THR A 382 9.62 -18.95 -37.23
CA THR A 382 10.80 -18.20 -37.68
C THR A 382 11.47 -17.40 -36.54
N ASP A 383 10.97 -17.35 -35.31
CA ASP A 383 11.60 -16.61 -34.20
C ASP A 383 12.76 -17.35 -33.53
N LYS A 384 12.68 -18.68 -33.40
CA LYS A 384 13.88 -19.49 -33.14
C LYS A 384 14.85 -19.38 -34.31
N LYS A 385 14.32 -19.34 -35.55
CA LYS A 385 15.12 -19.01 -36.72
C LYS A 385 15.71 -17.59 -36.67
N LYS A 386 15.13 -16.58 -36.01
CA LYS A 386 15.65 -15.19 -35.93
C LYS A 386 16.93 -15.08 -35.09
N LEU A 387 16.98 -15.69 -33.91
CA LEU A 387 18.22 -15.69 -33.12
C LEU A 387 19.30 -16.51 -33.84
N SER A 388 18.91 -17.67 -34.37
CA SER A 388 19.75 -18.40 -35.32
C SER A 388 19.80 -17.76 -36.71
N HIS A 389 19.25 -16.57 -36.95
CA HIS A 389 19.37 -15.78 -38.19
C HIS A 389 20.41 -14.71 -37.97
N ILE A 390 20.52 -14.14 -36.77
CA ILE A 390 21.74 -13.43 -36.36
C ILE A 390 22.91 -14.43 -36.44
N GLN A 391 22.75 -15.63 -35.89
CA GLN A 391 23.78 -16.68 -35.94
C GLN A 391 23.99 -17.30 -37.34
N TRP A 392 22.99 -17.32 -38.23
CA TRP A 392 23.11 -17.81 -39.62
C TRP A 392 23.59 -16.74 -40.60
N LEU A 393 23.13 -15.48 -40.48
CA LEU A 393 23.72 -14.32 -41.15
C LEU A 393 25.19 -14.29 -40.78
N TYR A 394 25.52 -14.37 -39.49
CA TYR A 394 26.90 -14.48 -39.03
C TYR A 394 27.65 -15.69 -39.63
N ASN A 395 27.10 -16.92 -39.60
CA ASN A 395 27.76 -18.09 -40.20
C ASN A 395 27.85 -18.06 -41.74
N LYS A 396 27.00 -17.28 -42.41
CA LYS A 396 27.04 -17.00 -43.86
C LYS A 396 28.05 -15.88 -44.16
N CYS A 397 28.12 -14.87 -43.30
CA CYS A 397 29.14 -13.83 -43.23
C CYS A 397 30.54 -14.40 -42.95
N LYS A 398 30.64 -15.62 -42.41
CA LYS A 398 31.89 -16.39 -42.42
C LYS A 398 32.41 -16.69 -43.85
N LYS A 399 31.66 -16.31 -44.90
CA LYS A 399 32.05 -16.26 -46.31
C LYS A 399 31.90 -14.86 -46.91
N ASP A 400 30.75 -14.19 -46.73
CA ASP A 400 30.43 -12.92 -47.42
C ASP A 400 29.87 -11.84 -46.46
N VAL A 401 30.65 -10.80 -46.11
CA VAL A 401 30.23 -9.70 -45.18
C VAL A 401 30.26 -8.31 -45.83
N ALA A 402 30.71 -8.18 -47.07
CA ALA A 402 30.88 -6.89 -47.72
C ALA A 402 29.56 -6.11 -47.94
N GLU A 403 28.42 -6.78 -47.77
CA GLU A 403 27.06 -6.27 -48.04
C GLU A 403 26.19 -6.08 -46.78
N LEU A 404 26.77 -6.00 -45.57
CA LEU A 404 25.98 -5.65 -44.37
C LEU A 404 25.65 -4.14 -44.32
N GLU A 405 24.56 -3.79 -44.99
CA GLU A 405 23.86 -2.50 -44.88
C GLU A 405 23.61 -2.09 -43.41
N PRO A 406 23.68 -0.80 -43.06
CA PRO A 406 23.45 -0.31 -41.69
C PRO A 406 22.06 -0.67 -41.14
N ASP A 407 21.06 -0.80 -42.02
CA ASP A 407 19.69 -1.22 -41.68
C ASP A 407 19.64 -2.59 -40.99
N GLN A 408 20.60 -3.48 -41.27
CA GLN A 408 20.72 -4.78 -40.59
C GLN A 408 21.00 -4.62 -39.08
N LEU A 409 21.69 -3.55 -38.66
CA LEU A 409 21.98 -3.32 -37.25
C LEU A 409 20.72 -2.91 -36.48
N GLU A 410 19.88 -2.02 -37.04
CA GLU A 410 18.62 -1.62 -36.41
C GLU A 410 17.61 -2.78 -36.44
N LEU A 411 17.60 -3.64 -37.48
CA LEU A 411 16.82 -4.89 -37.49
C LEU A 411 17.22 -5.84 -36.35
N VAL A 412 18.52 -5.98 -36.07
CA VAL A 412 19.00 -6.75 -34.90
C VAL A 412 18.55 -6.10 -33.60
N ARG A 413 18.69 -4.78 -33.47
CA ARG A 413 18.29 -4.02 -32.28
C ARG A 413 16.79 -4.13 -32.01
N ILE A 414 15.96 -4.04 -33.04
CA ILE A 414 14.51 -4.30 -32.99
C ILE A 414 14.25 -5.74 -32.54
N ALA A 415 14.93 -6.75 -33.11
CA ALA A 415 14.74 -8.15 -32.72
C ALA A 415 15.15 -8.45 -31.26
N ILE A 416 16.15 -7.75 -30.72
CA ILE A 416 16.56 -7.82 -29.31
C ILE A 416 15.49 -7.17 -28.42
N LEU A 417 15.03 -5.96 -28.76
CA LEU A 417 14.02 -5.22 -28.00
C LEU A 417 12.65 -5.93 -27.98
N ASP A 418 12.27 -6.57 -29.08
CA ASP A 418 11.09 -7.43 -29.23
C ASP A 418 11.20 -8.68 -28.32
N ARG A 419 12.35 -9.38 -28.36
CA ARG A 419 12.64 -10.53 -27.47
C ARG A 419 12.68 -10.20 -25.97
N MET A 420 12.85 -8.92 -25.61
CA MET A 420 12.74 -8.44 -24.22
C MET A 420 11.30 -8.21 -23.74
N VAL A 421 10.31 -8.21 -24.64
CA VAL A 421 8.89 -8.14 -24.26
C VAL A 421 8.47 -9.52 -23.70
N ILE A 422 7.90 -9.52 -22.49
CA ILE A 422 7.21 -10.68 -21.92
C ILE A 422 5.84 -10.20 -21.43
N ASP A 423 4.79 -10.84 -21.94
CA ASP A 423 3.41 -10.54 -21.54
C ASP A 423 3.24 -10.74 -20.02
N PRO A 424 2.80 -9.71 -19.27
CA PRO A 424 2.56 -9.83 -17.84
C PRO A 424 1.36 -10.76 -17.58
N THR A 425 1.28 -11.35 -16.39
CA THR A 425 0.00 -11.89 -15.93
C THR A 425 -0.99 -10.73 -15.77
N PRO A 426 -2.22 -10.83 -16.32
CA PRO A 426 -3.15 -9.70 -16.35
C PRO A 426 -3.53 -9.18 -14.96
N GLN A 427 -3.64 -7.85 -14.87
CA GLN A 427 -4.11 -7.13 -13.69
C GLN A 427 -5.63 -6.92 -13.79
N PHE A 428 -6.34 -6.94 -12.66
CA PHE A 428 -7.81 -6.94 -12.62
C PHE A 428 -8.30 -5.84 -11.69
N PHE A 429 -9.11 -4.92 -12.19
CA PHE A 429 -9.56 -3.71 -11.51
C PHE A 429 -10.60 -3.93 -10.37
N PHE A 430 -10.74 -5.17 -9.88
CA PHE A 430 -11.68 -5.51 -8.81
C PHE A 430 -11.25 -4.94 -7.46
N GLU A 431 -9.94 -4.86 -7.18
CA GLU A 431 -9.43 -4.38 -5.89
C GLU A 431 -9.75 -2.90 -5.68
N GLU A 432 -9.64 -2.10 -6.74
CA GLU A 432 -9.97 -0.68 -6.78
C GLU A 432 -11.48 -0.45 -6.61
N TRP A 433 -12.33 -1.19 -7.34
CA TRP A 433 -13.79 -1.11 -7.18
C TRP A 433 -14.23 -1.49 -5.77
N PHE A 434 -13.68 -2.57 -5.19
CA PHE A 434 -13.99 -2.91 -3.80
C PHE A 434 -13.45 -1.87 -2.81
N GLU A 435 -12.30 -1.23 -3.06
CA GLU A 435 -11.80 -0.10 -2.24
C GLU A 435 -12.73 1.12 -2.31
N VAL A 436 -13.39 1.38 -3.45
CA VAL A 436 -14.43 2.43 -3.58
C VAL A 436 -15.67 2.08 -2.75
N VAL A 437 -16.25 0.89 -2.94
CA VAL A 437 -17.45 0.45 -2.19
C VAL A 437 -17.17 0.39 -0.69
N ARG A 438 -16.01 -0.14 -0.30
CA ARG A 438 -15.52 -0.16 1.08
C ARG A 438 -15.39 1.26 1.66
N SER A 439 -14.90 2.21 0.86
CA SER A 439 -14.73 3.61 1.28
C SER A 439 -16.05 4.36 1.42
N PHE A 440 -17.02 4.10 0.53
CA PHE A 440 -18.40 4.60 0.59
C PHE A 440 -19.05 4.22 1.93
N PHE A 441 -19.20 2.92 2.23
CA PHE A 441 -19.83 2.49 3.49
C PHE A 441 -18.99 2.82 4.73
N SER A 442 -17.66 2.87 4.60
CA SER A 442 -16.78 3.45 5.63
C SER A 442 -17.00 4.95 5.87
N GLY A 443 -17.79 5.66 5.06
CA GLY A 443 -18.17 7.05 5.28
C GLY A 443 -19.21 7.20 6.38
N VAL A 444 -20.31 6.43 6.32
CA VAL A 444 -21.41 6.41 7.30
C VAL A 444 -20.90 6.34 8.74
N GLY A 445 -20.17 5.25 9.05
CA GLY A 445 -19.63 5.01 10.39
C GLY A 445 -18.50 5.94 10.84
N LYS A 446 -18.04 6.87 9.98
CA LYS A 446 -17.13 7.98 10.34
C LYS A 446 -17.88 9.31 10.51
N GLY A 447 -18.89 9.58 9.69
CA GLY A 447 -19.68 10.81 9.78
C GLY A 447 -20.40 10.95 11.11
N SER A 448 -20.99 9.85 11.61
CA SER A 448 -21.49 9.75 13.00
C SER A 448 -20.44 10.17 14.02
N LYS A 449 -19.22 9.62 13.91
CA LYS A 449 -18.13 9.86 14.86
C LYS A 449 -17.45 11.23 14.72
N ALA A 450 -17.66 11.92 13.61
CA ALA A 450 -17.27 13.32 13.45
C ALA A 450 -18.25 14.24 14.20
N VAL A 451 -19.56 13.95 14.12
CA VAL A 451 -20.59 14.69 14.87
C VAL A 451 -20.49 14.44 16.36
N GLY A 452 -20.28 13.19 16.80
CA GLY A 452 -20.03 12.88 18.21
C GLY A 452 -18.91 13.74 18.84
N LEU A 453 -17.81 13.96 18.11
CA LEU A 453 -16.72 14.82 18.61
C LEU A 453 -17.02 16.34 18.50
N MET A 454 -17.80 16.77 17.52
CA MET A 454 -18.06 18.20 17.25
C MET A 454 -19.31 18.76 17.94
N MET A 455 -20.25 17.89 18.31
CA MET A 455 -21.56 18.25 18.85
C MET A 455 -21.85 17.47 20.15
N ASN A 456 -20.79 17.10 20.87
CA ASN A 456 -20.82 16.42 22.17
C ASN A 456 -21.69 17.18 23.21
N SER A 457 -21.89 18.49 23.03
CA SER A 457 -22.77 19.34 23.87
C SER A 457 -24.26 19.21 23.54
N LEU A 458 -24.62 18.33 22.61
CA LEU A 458 -25.99 17.95 22.27
C LEU A 458 -26.28 16.48 22.68
N GLU A 459 -25.42 15.86 23.47
CA GLU A 459 -25.73 14.60 24.14
C GLU A 459 -26.50 14.90 25.43
N GLU A 460 -27.59 14.17 25.69
CA GLU A 460 -28.48 14.37 26.83
C GLU A 460 -28.24 13.26 27.89
N PRO A 461 -28.17 13.58 29.19
CA PRO A 461 -27.99 12.58 30.23
C PRO A 461 -29.29 11.82 30.53
N ASP A 462 -29.20 10.50 30.73
CA ASP A 462 -30.30 9.67 31.21
C ASP A 462 -30.49 9.75 32.74
N ASP A 463 -31.50 9.04 33.26
CA ASP A 463 -31.82 8.94 34.71
C ASP A 463 -30.65 8.40 35.58
N LYS A 464 -29.58 7.88 34.97
CA LYS A 464 -28.36 7.37 35.64
C LYS A 464 -27.15 8.29 35.46
N GLY A 465 -27.28 9.35 34.66
CA GLY A 465 -26.20 10.28 34.34
C GLY A 465 -25.32 9.84 33.16
N HIS A 466 -25.72 8.85 32.37
CA HIS A 466 -25.00 8.50 31.14
C HIS A 466 -25.50 9.34 29.96
N TYR A 467 -24.57 9.82 29.12
CA TYR A 467 -24.89 10.70 27.98
C TYR A 467 -25.26 9.91 26.72
N HIS A 468 -26.34 10.32 26.04
CA HIS A 468 -26.88 9.69 24.82
C HIS A 468 -27.13 10.71 23.69
N GLU A 469 -27.13 10.25 22.44
CA GLU A 469 -27.31 11.12 21.26
C GLU A 469 -28.75 11.68 21.17
N SER A 470 -28.92 13.01 21.23
CA SER A 470 -30.24 13.65 21.10
C SER A 470 -30.83 13.53 19.68
N ILE A 471 -32.15 13.77 19.55
CA ILE A 471 -32.84 13.74 18.24
C ILE A 471 -32.24 14.76 17.25
N ILE A 472 -31.83 15.94 17.75
CA ILE A 472 -31.16 16.97 16.95
C ILE A 472 -29.78 16.47 16.47
N MET A 473 -29.01 15.87 17.38
CA MET A 473 -27.70 15.28 17.08
C MET A 473 -27.79 14.15 16.06
N MET A 474 -28.80 13.27 16.14
CA MET A 474 -29.07 12.23 15.13
C MET A 474 -29.31 12.81 13.73
N GLY A 475 -30.00 13.96 13.63
CA GLY A 475 -30.17 14.68 12.35
C GLY A 475 -28.84 15.13 11.73
N PHE A 476 -27.96 15.71 12.55
CA PHE A 476 -26.60 16.07 12.12
C PHE A 476 -25.74 14.85 11.78
N ILE A 477 -25.87 13.75 12.53
CA ILE A 477 -25.21 12.47 12.25
C ILE A 477 -25.60 11.94 10.86
N ALA A 478 -26.88 11.95 10.51
CA ALA A 478 -27.37 11.49 9.21
C ALA A 478 -26.79 12.33 8.06
N LEU A 479 -26.84 13.66 8.18
CA LEU A 479 -26.27 14.59 7.18
C LEU A 479 -24.74 14.40 7.03
N SER A 480 -24.02 14.32 8.14
CA SER A 480 -22.58 14.07 8.17
C SER A 480 -22.21 12.70 7.57
N ALA A 481 -22.99 11.66 7.87
CA ALA A 481 -22.82 10.32 7.31
C ALA A 481 -22.97 10.33 5.78
N PHE A 482 -23.96 11.04 5.24
CA PHE A 482 -24.15 11.21 3.79
C PHE A 482 -22.96 11.95 3.13
N ILE A 483 -22.58 13.12 3.66
CA ILE A 483 -21.47 13.92 3.12
C ILE A 483 -20.15 13.13 3.14
N HIS A 484 -19.83 12.48 4.26
CA HIS A 484 -18.60 11.66 4.37
C HIS A 484 -18.62 10.46 3.42
N THR A 485 -19.79 9.84 3.19
CA THR A 485 -19.96 8.72 2.26
C THR A 485 -19.61 9.11 0.83
N LEU A 486 -20.12 10.25 0.34
CA LEU A 486 -19.76 10.79 -0.97
C LEU A 486 -18.27 11.16 -1.05
N VAL A 487 -17.75 11.90 -0.07
CA VAL A 487 -16.35 12.37 -0.06
C VAL A 487 -15.35 11.20 0.00
N PHE A 488 -15.62 10.14 0.78
CA PHE A 488 -14.74 8.97 0.81
C PHE A 488 -14.83 8.11 -0.45
N ALA A 489 -16.01 7.98 -1.07
CA ALA A 489 -16.17 7.27 -2.34
C ALA A 489 -15.44 7.98 -3.48
N LEU A 490 -15.67 9.28 -3.67
CA LEU A 490 -15.00 10.11 -4.68
C LEU A 490 -13.47 10.11 -4.49
N ARG A 491 -12.99 10.17 -3.24
CA ARG A 491 -11.55 10.09 -2.93
C ARG A 491 -10.93 8.73 -3.25
N ALA A 492 -11.69 7.65 -3.16
CA ALA A 492 -11.23 6.32 -3.57
C ALA A 492 -11.23 6.20 -5.11
N TYR A 493 -12.30 6.66 -5.77
CA TYR A 493 -12.44 6.66 -7.22
C TYR A 493 -11.33 7.46 -7.91
N ALA A 494 -11.01 8.65 -7.41
CA ALA A 494 -9.90 9.50 -7.88
C ALA A 494 -8.48 8.91 -7.69
N ARG A 495 -8.34 7.69 -7.16
CA ARG A 495 -7.08 6.93 -7.11
C ARG A 495 -7.00 5.81 -8.14
N MET A 496 -8.13 5.36 -8.69
CA MET A 496 -8.23 4.20 -9.58
C MET A 496 -7.45 4.39 -10.90
N GLY A 497 -7.32 5.63 -11.38
CA GLY A 497 -6.55 5.97 -12.59
C GLY A 497 -5.05 6.26 -12.37
N ARG A 498 -4.46 5.94 -11.22
CA ARG A 498 -3.03 6.19 -10.96
C ARG A 498 -2.17 5.01 -11.43
N ASP A 499 -1.42 5.22 -12.50
CA ASP A 499 -0.49 4.23 -13.04
C ASP A 499 0.47 3.65 -11.98
N PRO A 500 0.61 2.32 -11.89
CA PRO A 500 1.57 1.70 -10.98
C PRO A 500 3.01 1.92 -11.49
N LEU A 501 3.95 2.09 -10.55
CA LEU A 501 5.41 2.19 -10.84
C LEU A 501 5.97 0.98 -11.62
N GLU A 502 5.21 -0.11 -11.65
CA GLU A 502 5.51 -1.35 -12.37
C GLU A 502 5.36 -1.21 -13.89
N LYS A 503 4.54 -0.25 -14.38
CA LYS A 503 4.18 -0.11 -15.79
C LYS A 503 5.40 0.06 -16.71
N VAL A 504 6.43 0.79 -16.25
CA VAL A 504 7.71 0.99 -16.97
C VAL A 504 8.46 -0.34 -17.20
N PHE A 505 8.36 -1.28 -16.28
CA PHE A 505 8.97 -2.60 -16.44
C PHE A 505 8.13 -3.53 -17.34
N ILE A 506 6.83 -3.27 -17.45
CA ILE A 506 5.88 -4.10 -18.21
C ILE A 506 5.79 -3.68 -19.68
N THR A 507 5.58 -2.38 -19.99
CA THR A 507 5.25 -1.94 -21.35
C THR A 507 6.47 -1.42 -22.13
N ASN A 508 7.22 -2.32 -22.75
CA ASN A 508 8.12 -1.99 -23.86
C ASN A 508 7.30 -1.77 -25.16
N LYS A 509 6.47 -0.72 -25.24
CA LYS A 509 5.98 -0.24 -26.55
C LYS A 509 6.85 0.92 -27.01
N PRO A 510 7.67 0.78 -28.07
CA PRO A 510 8.43 1.90 -28.63
C PRO A 510 7.44 2.89 -29.24
N LYS A 511 7.20 4.01 -28.56
CA LYS A 511 6.17 4.98 -28.93
C LYS A 511 6.45 5.73 -30.24
N GLU A 512 7.70 5.72 -30.70
CA GLU A 512 8.16 6.57 -31.82
C GLU A 512 8.35 5.78 -33.12
N LEU A 513 8.80 4.52 -33.06
CA LEU A 513 9.03 3.70 -34.25
C LEU A 513 7.74 3.31 -35.00
N ALA A 514 6.62 3.14 -34.29
CA ALA A 514 5.33 2.85 -34.92
C ALA A 514 4.79 4.01 -35.81
N LEU A 515 5.31 5.23 -35.64
CA LEU A 515 4.95 6.39 -36.46
C LEU A 515 5.84 6.57 -37.70
N ALA A 516 6.91 5.77 -37.84
CA ALA A 516 7.89 5.89 -38.92
C ALA A 516 7.64 4.91 -40.10
N CYS A 517 6.83 3.86 -39.90
CA CYS A 517 6.61 2.82 -40.92
C CYS A 517 5.26 2.92 -41.65
N ASP A 518 4.26 3.61 -41.09
CA ASP A 518 2.92 3.76 -41.72
C ASP A 518 2.88 4.84 -42.83
N SER A 519 3.96 5.56 -43.08
CA SER A 519 4.02 6.60 -44.13
C SER A 519 4.29 6.04 -45.53
N THR A 520 3.46 5.09 -45.99
CA THR A 520 3.40 4.68 -47.41
C THR A 520 2.02 5.06 -48.00
N PRO A 521 1.93 6.00 -48.96
CA PRO A 521 0.65 6.40 -49.55
C PRO A 521 0.19 5.39 -50.61
N SER A 522 -0.45 4.30 -50.18
CA SER A 522 -1.05 3.30 -51.07
C SER A 522 -2.44 3.74 -51.55
N SER A 523 -2.49 4.71 -52.47
CA SER A 523 -3.72 5.11 -53.15
C SER A 523 -4.04 4.18 -54.33
N ILE A 524 -4.88 3.16 -54.10
CA ILE A 524 -5.55 2.39 -55.16
C ILE A 524 -7.01 2.19 -54.75
N ASP A 525 -7.93 2.76 -55.53
CA ASP A 525 -9.36 2.51 -55.41
C ASP A 525 -9.73 1.16 -56.03
N SER A 526 -10.66 0.44 -55.39
CA SER A 526 -11.53 -0.53 -56.08
C SER A 526 -12.74 -0.89 -55.22
N GLU A 527 -13.91 -0.43 -55.63
CA GLU A 527 -15.19 -1.05 -55.29
C GLU A 527 -15.30 -2.39 -56.05
N ASP A 528 -15.75 -3.49 -55.42
CA ASP A 528 -17.12 -4.02 -55.61
C ASP A 528 -17.37 -5.45 -55.03
N TRP A 529 -18.50 -5.55 -54.30
CA TRP A 529 -19.53 -6.61 -54.34
C TRP A 529 -19.26 -8.10 -53.99
N PHE A 530 -19.93 -8.52 -52.89
CA PHE A 530 -21.06 -9.50 -52.83
C PHE A 530 -20.97 -10.87 -52.08
N SER A 531 -22.03 -11.08 -51.29
CA SER A 531 -22.76 -12.33 -50.92
C SER A 531 -22.03 -13.56 -50.33
N ARG A 532 -22.31 -13.88 -49.06
CA ARG A 532 -23.53 -14.62 -48.58
C ARG A 532 -23.62 -14.53 -47.03
N ASP A 533 -24.78 -14.41 -46.37
CA ASP A 533 -25.99 -15.28 -46.27
C ASP A 533 -25.64 -16.63 -45.58
N ASP A 534 -26.21 -17.09 -44.44
CA ASP A 534 -27.24 -16.60 -43.48
C ASP A 534 -26.73 -16.95 -42.02
N ASP A 535 -27.39 -16.86 -40.85
CA ASP A 535 -28.73 -16.50 -40.30
C ASP A 535 -28.56 -16.32 -38.74
N TYR A 536 -29.45 -15.81 -37.86
CA TYR A 536 -30.80 -15.21 -37.96
C TYR A 536 -31.12 -14.23 -36.78
N ARG A 537 -32.40 -14.22 -36.35
CA ARG A 537 -33.12 -13.47 -35.27
C ARG A 537 -32.65 -13.80 -33.83
N GLY A 538 -32.97 -13.04 -32.77
CA GLY A 538 -33.93 -11.92 -32.53
C GLY A 538 -34.72 -12.21 -31.24
N CYS A 539 -35.32 -11.28 -30.47
CA CYS A 539 -35.67 -9.84 -30.60
C CYS A 539 -35.08 -9.02 -29.41
N GLY A 540 -35.18 -7.68 -29.24
CA GLY A 540 -36.04 -6.63 -29.80
C GLY A 540 -37.25 -6.34 -28.87
N SER A 541 -37.63 -5.10 -28.50
CA SER A 541 -37.10 -3.71 -28.67
C SER A 541 -37.37 -2.90 -27.36
N SER A 542 -37.19 -1.58 -27.15
CA SER A 542 -37.03 -0.33 -27.94
C SER A 542 -36.03 0.63 -27.21
N GLY A 543 -35.82 1.94 -27.42
CA GLY A 543 -36.49 3.04 -28.18
C GLY A 543 -37.43 3.90 -27.31
N PRO A 544 -37.53 5.25 -27.47
CA PRO A 544 -36.99 6.10 -28.55
C PRO A 544 -35.98 7.21 -28.11
N LEU A 545 -35.54 8.00 -29.08
CA LEU A 545 -34.66 9.18 -28.96
C LEU A 545 -35.45 10.49 -28.84
N ILE A 546 -34.82 11.51 -28.24
CA ILE A 546 -34.99 12.92 -28.62
C ILE A 546 -33.57 13.51 -28.72
N GLY A 547 -33.34 14.39 -29.69
CA GLY A 547 -32.12 15.19 -29.80
C GLY A 547 -32.46 16.56 -30.38
N GLU A 548 -31.58 17.54 -30.17
CA GLU A 548 -31.68 18.85 -30.82
C GLU A 548 -30.29 19.50 -30.94
N SER A 549 -30.19 20.51 -31.79
CA SER A 549 -28.92 21.02 -32.32
C SER A 549 -28.79 22.54 -32.20
N SER A 550 -27.59 23.03 -31.91
CA SER A 550 -27.18 24.38 -32.33
C SER A 550 -25.66 24.49 -32.48
N SER A 551 -25.25 25.05 -33.62
CA SER A 551 -23.89 25.55 -33.87
C SER A 551 -23.85 27.04 -33.56
N ILE A 552 -22.64 27.60 -33.33
CA ILE A 552 -22.27 28.96 -33.77
C ILE A 552 -20.74 29.11 -33.72
N ASP A 553 -20.25 29.85 -34.71
CA ASP A 553 -18.97 30.53 -34.96
C ASP A 553 -17.90 30.59 -33.84
N GLY A 554 -16.60 30.65 -34.14
CA GLY A 554 -15.93 30.83 -35.44
C GLY A 554 -14.97 32.03 -35.41
N VAL A 555 -13.66 31.77 -35.25
CA VAL A 555 -12.60 32.80 -35.33
C VAL A 555 -11.41 32.27 -36.12
N GLN A 556 -11.10 32.94 -37.22
CA GLN A 556 -9.94 32.70 -38.09
C GLN A 556 -8.79 33.65 -37.71
N LYS A 557 -7.54 33.18 -37.78
CA LYS A 557 -6.37 34.08 -37.91
C LYS A 557 -5.14 33.37 -38.50
N ASP A 558 -4.44 34.10 -39.35
CA ASP A 558 -3.45 33.55 -40.28
C ASP A 558 -1.99 33.68 -39.80
N THR A 559 -1.17 32.74 -40.28
CA THR A 559 0.17 32.93 -40.88
C THR A 559 1.12 34.02 -40.34
N ALA A 560 2.31 33.60 -39.83
CA ALA A 560 3.61 34.24 -40.16
C ALA A 560 4.83 33.37 -39.79
N MET A 561 5.97 33.67 -40.42
CA MET A 561 7.22 32.91 -40.47
C MET A 561 8.15 32.95 -39.23
N ASN A 562 9.02 31.93 -39.17
CA ASN A 562 10.43 31.91 -38.74
C ASN A 562 11.22 33.23 -38.97
N PRO A 563 12.38 33.50 -38.28
CA PRO A 563 13.49 32.54 -38.19
C PRO A 563 14.45 32.54 -36.96
N LEU A 564 15.29 31.50 -36.95
CA LEU A 564 16.69 31.39 -36.49
C LEU A 564 17.29 32.50 -35.58
N GLN A 565 17.88 32.07 -34.47
CA GLN A 565 19.12 32.69 -33.97
C GLN A 565 20.05 31.64 -33.35
N SER A 566 21.35 31.78 -33.59
CA SER A 566 22.42 30.84 -33.19
C SER A 566 23.26 31.40 -32.04
N CYS A 567 23.76 30.53 -31.16
CA CYS A 567 24.91 30.78 -30.30
C CYS A 567 25.85 29.57 -30.30
N VAL A 568 27.16 29.86 -30.25
CA VAL A 568 28.30 28.93 -30.21
C VAL A 568 29.32 29.54 -29.23
N ILE A 569 30.39 28.81 -28.86
CA ILE A 569 31.52 29.21 -27.98
C ILE A 569 31.18 29.10 -26.47
N GLU A 570 31.97 28.45 -25.59
CA GLU A 570 33.10 27.50 -25.72
C GLU A 570 33.20 26.63 -24.43
N PRO A 571 34.04 25.56 -24.35
CA PRO A 571 34.13 24.67 -23.19
C PRO A 571 35.20 25.05 -22.16
N GLU A 572 35.00 24.67 -20.89
CA GLU A 572 35.98 24.83 -19.80
C GLU A 572 36.67 23.49 -19.44
N GLN A 573 37.94 23.53 -19.00
CA GLN A 573 38.80 22.34 -18.91
C GLN A 573 39.04 21.80 -17.49
N ILE A 574 38.81 20.49 -17.35
CA ILE A 574 39.71 19.48 -16.74
C ILE A 574 40.58 19.91 -15.53
N THR A 575 40.32 19.31 -14.35
CA THR A 575 41.34 18.49 -13.65
C THR A 575 40.74 17.64 -12.51
N PRO A 576 41.12 16.36 -12.35
CA PRO A 576 40.68 15.50 -11.25
C PRO A 576 41.68 15.49 -10.07
N ARG A 577 41.22 15.06 -8.89
CA ARG A 577 42.08 14.60 -7.78
C ARG A 577 41.58 13.28 -7.19
N LEU A 578 42.46 12.29 -7.14
CA LEU A 578 42.35 11.12 -6.25
C LEU A 578 42.76 11.52 -4.82
N PRO A 579 42.47 10.67 -3.82
CA PRO A 579 43.59 9.89 -3.27
C PRO A 579 43.28 8.39 -3.07
N VAL A 580 44.37 7.64 -2.85
CA VAL A 580 44.40 6.19 -2.54
C VAL A 580 44.22 5.94 -1.04
N GLY A 581 43.69 4.78 -0.66
CA GLY A 581 43.71 4.29 0.72
C GLY A 581 43.41 2.78 0.79
N GLU A 582 44.34 2.00 1.34
CA GLU A 582 44.24 0.54 1.48
C GLU A 582 43.50 0.12 2.76
N PRO A 583 42.92 -1.10 2.82
CA PRO A 583 42.20 -1.58 4.00
C PRO A 583 43.13 -2.31 5.01
N PRO A 584 42.99 -2.08 6.32
CA PRO A 584 43.64 -2.90 7.35
C PRO A 584 42.95 -4.26 7.50
N GLN A 585 43.73 -5.27 7.94
CA GLN A 585 43.29 -6.64 8.16
C GLN A 585 42.60 -6.81 9.53
N GLY A 586 41.93 -7.96 9.73
CA GLY A 586 41.05 -8.19 10.87
C GLY A 586 41.74 -8.51 12.21
N ALA A 587 40.92 -8.54 13.27
CA ALA A 587 41.26 -9.09 14.58
C ALA A 587 40.12 -10.02 15.05
N GLN A 588 40.45 -11.00 15.89
CA GLN A 588 39.53 -11.98 16.47
C GLN A 588 39.40 -11.80 18.00
N PHE A 589 38.61 -12.68 18.63
CA PHE A 589 38.68 -13.16 20.02
C PHE A 589 37.91 -12.46 21.17
N SER A 590 37.27 -13.34 21.98
CA SER A 590 36.87 -13.27 23.41
C SER A 590 36.09 -12.06 23.96
N VAL A 591 35.01 -12.18 24.75
CA VAL A 591 34.50 -13.20 25.71
C VAL A 591 35.26 -13.29 27.04
N LEU A 592 34.76 -12.53 28.03
CA LEU A 592 34.72 -12.66 29.51
C LEU A 592 34.19 -11.29 30.00
N GLU A 593 33.11 -11.11 30.78
CA GLU A 593 32.60 -11.79 31.97
C GLU A 593 33.39 -11.50 33.26
N SER A 594 32.88 -10.55 34.06
CA SER A 594 32.91 -10.58 35.53
C SER A 594 31.97 -9.51 36.11
N GLU A 595 31.47 -9.74 37.32
CA GLU A 595 30.62 -8.81 38.09
C GLU A 595 31.45 -7.71 38.78
N GLN A 596 30.81 -6.61 39.19
CA GLN A 596 30.57 -6.33 40.63
C GLN A 596 29.86 -4.98 40.88
N THR A 597 28.93 -4.98 41.83
CA THR A 597 28.40 -3.78 42.51
C THR A 597 29.18 -3.51 43.79
N PRO A 598 29.23 -2.26 44.29
CA PRO A 598 28.37 -1.99 45.45
C PRO A 598 27.74 -0.57 45.53
N LYS A 599 26.74 -0.47 46.41
CA LYS A 599 26.14 0.74 47.02
C LYS A 599 26.96 1.18 48.28
N PRO A 600 26.54 2.18 49.09
CA PRO A 600 26.16 3.57 48.81
C PRO A 600 26.77 4.60 49.81
N SER A 601 26.60 5.91 49.55
CA SER A 601 26.56 6.98 50.57
C SER A 601 25.81 8.19 49.98
N THR A 602 24.73 8.75 50.54
CA THR A 602 24.45 9.34 51.88
C THR A 602 24.81 10.83 51.94
N GLU A 603 23.76 11.67 52.08
CA GLU A 603 23.76 13.10 52.51
C GLU A 603 24.58 14.09 51.64
N SER A 604 24.27 15.40 51.57
CA SER A 604 23.48 16.28 52.45
C SER A 604 22.79 17.42 51.68
N GLU A 605 21.86 18.14 52.32
CA GLU A 605 21.50 19.52 51.92
C GLU A 605 22.68 20.49 52.16
N PRO A 606 22.66 21.71 51.60
CA PRO A 606 22.20 22.83 52.41
C PRO A 606 21.31 23.85 51.67
N SER A 607 20.87 24.87 52.40
CA SER A 607 19.74 25.75 52.07
C SER A 607 20.11 27.24 51.93
N VAL A 608 19.09 28.05 51.58
CA VAL A 608 19.03 29.53 51.67
C VAL A 608 19.96 30.33 50.72
N GLN A 609 19.38 31.05 49.75
CA GLN A 609 19.14 32.50 49.85
C GLN A 609 18.40 33.05 48.62
N ALA A 610 17.55 34.06 48.86
CA ALA A 610 16.86 34.81 47.82
C ALA A 610 17.61 36.12 47.52
N LYS A 611 17.67 36.51 46.25
CA LYS A 611 18.09 37.86 45.86
C LYS A 611 17.30 38.34 44.64
N THR A 612 16.63 39.47 44.79
CA THR A 612 15.93 40.18 43.72
C THR A 612 16.87 41.08 42.93
N GLU A 613 16.85 40.98 41.61
CA GLU A 613 17.31 42.05 40.71
C GLU A 613 16.51 41.99 39.40
N LYS A 614 16.41 43.12 38.69
CA LYS A 614 15.72 43.24 37.40
C LYS A 614 16.76 43.26 36.29
N ASP A 615 16.50 42.67 35.13
CA ASP A 615 16.73 43.40 33.87
C ASP A 615 15.95 42.84 32.66
N SER A 616 16.00 43.60 31.56
CA SER A 616 15.21 43.43 30.33
C SER A 616 15.82 42.41 29.31
N PRO A 617 15.04 41.93 28.32
CA PRO A 617 15.34 40.70 27.59
C PRO A 617 16.31 40.86 26.42
N LYS A 618 17.06 39.78 26.13
CA LYS A 618 17.64 39.51 24.80
C LYS A 618 17.25 38.11 24.33
N GLY A 619 17.03 37.97 23.02
CA GLY A 619 16.25 36.86 22.44
C GLY A 619 16.92 35.49 22.53
N GLN A 620 16.12 34.48 22.89
CA GLN A 620 16.51 33.07 22.88
C GLN A 620 15.72 32.34 21.78
N LYS A 621 16.36 31.42 21.05
CA LYS A 621 15.72 30.66 19.95
C LYS A 621 14.68 29.67 20.51
N PRO A 622 13.56 29.41 19.82
CA PRO A 622 12.52 28.53 20.33
C PRO A 622 12.97 27.05 20.35
N ASN A 623 13.14 26.49 21.55
CA ASN A 623 13.40 25.07 21.73
C ASN A 623 12.11 24.26 21.47
N SER A 624 12.18 23.29 20.55
CA SER A 624 11.04 22.53 20.01
C SER A 624 10.37 21.54 20.97
N PHE A 625 10.80 21.47 22.24
CA PHE A 625 10.29 20.54 23.26
C PHE A 625 9.11 21.08 24.10
N SER A 626 8.82 22.38 24.06
CA SER A 626 7.79 23.02 24.91
C SER A 626 6.40 22.38 24.77
N PHE A 627 6.02 21.94 23.56
CA PHE A 627 4.69 21.40 23.28
C PHE A 627 4.34 20.12 24.08
N VAL A 628 5.32 19.23 24.29
CA VAL A 628 5.11 17.98 25.05
C VAL A 628 4.99 18.26 26.54
N HIS A 629 5.79 19.20 27.06
CA HIS A 629 5.73 19.62 28.46
C HIS A 629 4.42 20.36 28.79
N SER A 630 3.91 21.16 27.85
CA SER A 630 2.62 21.83 27.96
C SER A 630 1.46 20.82 28.06
N LEU A 631 1.43 19.81 27.18
CA LEU A 631 0.43 18.73 27.26
C LEU A 631 0.47 17.98 28.59
N TYR A 632 1.67 17.68 29.13
CA TYR A 632 1.79 17.02 30.43
C TYR A 632 1.19 17.85 31.57
N HIS A 633 1.43 19.16 31.60
CA HIS A 633 0.84 20.06 32.60
C HIS A 633 -0.68 20.26 32.45
N VAL A 634 -1.23 20.15 31.23
CA VAL A 634 -2.68 20.17 31.00
C VAL A 634 -3.36 18.90 31.54
N PHE A 635 -2.72 17.72 31.40
CA PHE A 635 -3.31 16.46 31.89
C PHE A 635 -3.03 16.16 33.37
N ALA A 636 -1.92 16.65 33.95
CA ALA A 636 -1.58 16.45 35.36
C ALA A 636 -2.07 17.59 36.29
N GLY A 637 -2.95 18.48 35.80
CA GLY A 637 -3.21 19.80 36.40
C GLY A 637 -4.39 19.91 37.39
N SER A 638 -5.09 18.83 37.72
CA SER A 638 -6.31 18.87 38.53
C SER A 638 -6.03 18.97 40.05
N LYS A 639 -5.97 20.21 40.58
CA LYS A 639 -6.08 20.42 42.03
C LYS A 639 -7.50 20.03 42.50
N GLN A 640 -7.59 19.24 43.57
CA GLN A 640 -8.86 18.94 44.23
C GLN A 640 -9.55 20.23 44.70
N SER A 641 -10.68 20.56 44.08
CA SER A 641 -11.58 21.61 44.55
C SER A 641 -12.58 21.01 45.54
N SER A 642 -12.47 21.39 46.81
CA SER A 642 -13.28 20.85 47.90
C SER A 642 -14.74 21.31 47.80
N ARG A 643 -15.65 20.41 47.40
CA ARG A 643 -17.11 20.63 47.56
C ARG A 643 -17.52 20.49 49.04
N PRO A 644 -18.49 21.29 49.53
CA PRO A 644 -18.94 21.24 50.92
C PRO A 644 -19.80 20.00 51.22
N ALA A 645 -19.89 19.64 52.50
CA ALA A 645 -20.67 18.49 52.95
C ALA A 645 -22.20 18.71 52.83
N PRO A 646 -22.99 17.66 52.53
CA PRO A 646 -24.44 17.73 52.54
C PRO A 646 -24.98 17.85 53.98
N SER A 647 -26.01 18.68 54.17
CA SER A 647 -26.63 18.93 55.47
C SER A 647 -27.63 17.85 55.89
N SER A 648 -27.70 17.57 57.19
CA SER A 648 -28.61 16.57 57.76
C SER A 648 -30.03 17.12 57.95
N GLN A 649 -31.03 16.41 57.40
CA GLN A 649 -32.48 16.41 57.74
C GLN A 649 -33.25 15.59 56.66
N ARG A 650 -34.32 14.80 56.91
CA ARG A 650 -35.08 14.41 58.12
C ARG A 650 -35.49 12.92 58.03
N LEU A 651 -35.74 12.30 59.18
CA LEU A 651 -36.63 11.13 59.30
C LEU A 651 -38.11 11.55 59.17
N PRO A 652 -38.96 10.65 58.70
CA PRO A 652 -40.18 10.33 59.43
C PRO A 652 -40.21 8.86 59.86
N SER A 653 -40.97 8.57 60.90
CA SER A 653 -41.04 7.27 61.57
C SER A 653 -42.51 6.88 61.82
N GLN A 654 -42.77 5.58 62.04
CA GLN A 654 -44.01 5.01 62.62
C GLN A 654 -45.25 4.97 61.70
N LEU A 655 -46.17 3.97 61.78
CA LEU A 655 -46.16 2.60 62.38
C LEU A 655 -47.37 1.79 61.79
N VAL A 656 -47.67 0.59 62.34
CA VAL A 656 -48.89 -0.24 62.13
C VAL A 656 -48.95 -0.96 60.77
N THR A 657 -48.55 -2.23 60.58
CA THR A 657 -49.01 -3.54 61.11
C THR A 657 -50.42 -3.99 60.71
N GLU A 658 -50.53 -5.10 59.98
CA GLU A 658 -51.53 -6.14 60.27
C GLU A 658 -51.07 -7.55 59.80
N PHE A 659 -51.77 -8.59 60.26
CA PHE A 659 -51.42 -10.01 60.08
C PHE A 659 -52.08 -10.62 58.82
N GLY A 660 -51.52 -11.71 58.28
CA GLY A 660 -52.06 -12.38 57.08
C GLY A 660 -51.47 -13.75 56.76
N SER A 661 -51.51 -14.71 57.69
CA SER A 661 -51.00 -16.08 57.46
C SER A 661 -52.02 -17.01 56.78
N SER A 662 -51.62 -17.73 55.73
CA SER A 662 -52.25 -19.00 55.33
C SER A 662 -51.29 -19.89 54.54
N GLN A 663 -51.49 -21.22 54.66
CA GLN A 663 -50.67 -22.27 54.05
C GLN A 663 -51.30 -22.83 52.76
N MET A 664 -50.58 -23.78 52.14
CA MET A 664 -51.08 -24.84 51.25
C MET A 664 -51.53 -24.39 49.83
N LYS A 665 -51.20 -25.12 48.76
CA LYS A 665 -50.93 -26.56 48.64
C LYS A 665 -49.88 -26.88 47.57
N SER A 666 -49.16 -27.98 47.76
CA SER A 666 -48.48 -28.71 46.68
C SER A 666 -49.46 -29.64 45.95
N THR A 667 -49.36 -29.75 44.63
CA THR A 667 -49.88 -30.91 43.89
C THR A 667 -48.95 -31.26 42.73
N ILE A 668 -48.52 -32.52 42.66
CA ILE A 668 -47.83 -33.12 41.51
C ILE A 668 -48.85 -34.03 40.81
N VAL A 669 -49.04 -33.84 39.50
CA VAL A 669 -49.55 -34.87 38.58
C VAL A 669 -48.81 -34.72 37.26
N GLY A 670 -48.43 -35.85 36.64
CA GLY A 670 -47.84 -35.89 35.30
C GLY A 670 -48.32 -37.11 34.53
N SER A 671 -48.52 -36.93 33.23
CA SER A 671 -48.94 -37.92 32.23
C SER A 671 -48.92 -37.20 30.86
N THR A 672 -48.41 -37.76 29.77
CA THR A 672 -47.87 -39.11 29.49
C THR A 672 -46.77 -39.00 28.45
#